data_AF-A0A2V6VVQ6-F1
#
_entry.id   AF-A0A2V6VVQ6-F1
#
_cell.length_a   1.000
_cell.length_b   1.000
_cell.length_c   1.000
_cell.angle_alpha   90.00
_cell.angle_beta   90.00
_cell.angle_gamma   90.00
#
_symmetry.space_group_name_H-M   'P 1'
#
loop_
_entity.id
_entity.type
_entity.pdbx_description
1 polymer ?
#
loop_
_entity_poly.entity_id
_entity_poly.type
_entity_poly.pdbx_seq_one_letter_code
_entity_poly.pdbx_strand_id
1 'polypeptide(L)'
;MNEGLRLEWLVAGLLVGSIVAALVARRAVTAFWTLRAMALTPTLSRRLSRWVKPRSYSDEEFFRADGAAEPWVERRQQGLARLASFLRARYPRCADWGDALRTSFSDLRFTDANRVPFPFARFMRDHFNQCAVVTASDGPRLQDLDGHWTLGVGGSYGVNVAGFARYKEWMARGLERVQDLGPVLGPLHPVVAENTTLLKSVSGFDEVSFHMSGTEAVMAAVRMARFNTRRKLIVCFAGAYHGWWDGVQPGLGSERSIDDCLTLKDLHEASLEAIRRRAGEIAGVLVNPVQSFHPNAPPPSDAILLTSGVRRTEDPSARYAEWLRRLRAVCDECDVPLIFDEVYTGFRLAPGGAQEFFGVAADMVVYGKTVAGGMPIGVVCGKKALMRRFDAERPMRIAYVVGTFSAHPVVMGAMNEFLRWVVEPSTAQLYTEMNERCAQWVQATNRRLLDAALPVRVVHLGTVWTVLFSEPGRYNWLLQYYLRAEGVTLSWVGTGRCLSSMDFTDKDYEALATKLVAAARAMKADAWWLSADEHPKREKNMRNRLVQDAFLSLVRVPRPLQSFYTEVMRRKKDDHHASHSNPTNQLFHIISSSVFLGCYALAFWDLTTAMWAGLAALFLRQIGHAILEPPCHDKEALLLGFNTRNKTLILGAYLLIPVVHLLSASAWTVEAMRPIAAAVGVEWFLWTLVVVGGRVAYLVLTHGARLAMVWFVKLITDPITDVVAYSPRYLRRA
;
A
#
# COMPACT_ATOMS: atom_id res chain seq x y z
N MET A 1 36.84 45.22 30.15
CA MET A 1 36.39 44.39 29.01
C MET A 1 35.50 45.27 28.15
N ASN A 2 35.94 45.64 26.94
CA ASN A 2 35.36 46.70 26.11
C ASN A 2 33.88 46.49 25.77
N GLU A 3 33.06 47.53 25.89
CA GLU A 3 31.64 47.52 25.51
C GLU A 3 31.44 47.19 24.01
N GLY A 4 32.36 47.62 23.14
CA GLY A 4 32.35 47.27 21.72
C GLY A 4 32.47 45.76 21.47
N LEU A 5 33.30 45.04 22.25
CA LEU A 5 33.41 43.59 22.16
C LEU A 5 32.09 42.91 22.57
N ARG A 6 31.39 43.42 23.60
CA ARG A 6 30.11 42.85 24.04
C ARG A 6 29.01 42.98 22.98
N LEU A 7 28.99 44.09 22.23
CA LEU A 7 28.03 44.30 21.15
C LEU A 7 28.29 43.35 19.97
N GLU A 8 29.56 43.14 19.60
CA GLU A 8 29.94 42.18 18.54
C GLU A 8 29.55 40.74 18.91
N TRP A 9 29.79 40.31 20.16
CA TRP A 9 29.37 38.99 20.63
C TRP A 9 27.84 38.83 20.70
N LEU A 10 27.11 39.90 21.03
CA LEU A 10 25.64 39.92 20.99
C LEU A 10 25.10 39.79 19.56
N VAL A 11 25.67 40.54 18.61
CA VAL A 11 25.28 40.47 17.18
C VAL A 11 25.62 39.10 16.60
N ALA A 12 26.82 38.57 16.88
CA ALA A 12 27.21 37.22 16.47
C ALA A 12 26.30 36.15 17.09
N GLY A 13 25.94 36.29 18.38
CA GLY A 13 25.00 35.41 19.06
C GLY A 13 23.59 35.44 18.45
N LEU A 14 23.08 36.62 18.10
CA LEU A 14 21.79 36.78 17.42
C LEU A 14 21.82 36.21 15.99
N LEU A 15 22.91 36.40 15.25
CA LEU A 15 23.08 35.85 13.90
C LEU A 15 23.11 34.31 13.95
N VAL A 16 23.94 33.73 14.82
CA VAL A 16 24.01 32.27 15.02
C VAL A 16 22.67 31.72 15.50
N GLY A 17 22.02 32.38 16.46
CA GLY A 17 20.69 32.01 16.94
C GLY A 17 19.64 32.01 15.83
N SER A 18 19.66 33.02 14.96
CA SER A 18 18.74 33.14 13.82
C SER A 18 18.99 32.05 12.77
N ILE A 19 20.24 31.74 12.47
CA ILE A 19 20.62 30.64 11.55
C ILE A 19 20.14 29.30 12.12
N VAL A 20 20.41 29.03 13.41
CA VAL A 20 19.96 27.80 14.07
C VAL A 20 18.44 27.71 14.07
N ALA A 21 17.74 28.79 14.40
CA ALA A 21 16.27 28.84 14.37
C ALA A 21 15.72 28.56 12.96
N ALA A 22 16.31 29.15 11.92
CA ALA A 22 15.93 28.91 10.53
C ALA A 22 16.18 27.45 10.11
N LEU A 23 17.30 26.85 10.52
CA LEU A 23 17.61 25.43 10.25
C LEU A 23 16.63 24.48 10.97
N VAL A 24 16.29 24.78 12.22
CA VAL A 24 15.31 24.03 13.01
C VAL A 24 13.93 24.15 12.38
N ALA A 25 13.50 25.36 12.01
CA ALA A 25 12.23 25.60 11.33
C ALA A 25 12.16 24.84 9.99
N ARG A 26 13.22 24.92 9.17
CA ARG A 26 13.31 24.16 7.91
C ARG A 26 13.18 22.65 8.15
N ARG A 27 13.89 22.11 9.14
CA ARG A 27 13.79 20.68 9.51
C ARG A 27 12.39 20.32 9.99
N ALA A 28 11.76 21.16 10.81
CA ALA A 28 10.40 20.93 11.30
C ALA A 28 9.37 20.90 10.16
N VAL A 29 9.48 21.85 9.20
CA VAL A 29 8.61 21.88 8.02
C VAL A 29 8.84 20.65 7.12
N THR A 30 10.09 20.25 6.88
CA THR A 30 10.38 19.01 6.13
C THR A 30 9.82 17.78 6.84
N ALA A 31 9.97 17.69 8.16
CA ALA A 31 9.41 16.60 8.95
C ALA A 31 7.88 16.57 8.86
N PHE A 32 7.21 17.72 8.95
CA PHE A 32 5.76 17.84 8.81
C PHE A 32 5.25 17.30 7.47
N TRP A 33 5.83 17.77 6.35
CA TRP A 33 5.44 17.31 5.02
C TRP A 33 5.76 15.83 4.80
N THR A 34 6.91 15.38 5.29
CA THR A 34 7.28 13.96 5.24
C THR A 34 6.24 13.11 6.00
N LEU A 35 5.86 13.51 7.21
CA LEU A 35 4.84 12.79 8.00
C LEU A 35 3.47 12.78 7.31
N ARG A 36 3.06 13.89 6.67
CA ARG A 36 1.81 13.96 5.91
C ARG A 36 1.81 13.02 4.71
N ALA A 37 2.97 12.91 4.05
CA ALA A 37 3.18 12.07 2.87
C ALA A 37 3.38 10.59 3.19
N MET A 38 3.97 10.27 4.35
CA MET A 38 4.29 8.90 4.73
C MET A 38 3.04 8.03 4.85
N ALA A 39 3.11 6.84 4.27
CA ALA A 39 2.17 5.79 4.56
C ALA A 39 2.62 5.06 5.83
N LEU A 40 1.95 5.32 6.95
CA LEU A 40 2.29 4.68 8.23
C LEU A 40 1.83 3.21 8.31
N THR A 41 0.93 2.79 7.41
CA THR A 41 0.31 1.46 7.42
C THR A 41 1.33 0.31 7.37
N PRO A 42 2.37 0.30 6.51
CA PRO A 42 3.36 -0.78 6.47
C PRO A 42 4.17 -0.91 7.78
N THR A 43 4.64 0.22 8.32
CA THR A 43 5.39 0.23 9.58
C THR A 43 4.50 -0.16 10.76
N LEU A 44 3.27 0.34 10.79
CA LEU A 44 2.30 0.01 11.84
C LEU A 44 1.88 -1.45 11.77
N SER A 45 1.59 -1.99 10.58
CA SER A 45 1.21 -3.39 10.41
C SER A 45 2.33 -4.34 10.84
N ARG A 46 3.59 -4.03 10.54
CA ARG A 46 4.76 -4.78 11.03
C ARG A 46 4.91 -4.71 12.55
N ARG A 47 4.66 -3.56 13.17
CA ARG A 47 4.70 -3.46 14.64
C ARG A 47 3.54 -4.20 15.30
N LEU A 48 2.35 -4.07 14.74
CA LEU A 48 1.13 -4.72 15.23
C LEU A 48 1.16 -6.23 15.02
N SER A 49 1.80 -6.75 13.98
CA SER A 49 1.85 -8.20 13.72
C SER A 49 2.47 -8.98 14.87
N ARG A 50 3.40 -8.37 15.63
CA ARG A 50 4.00 -8.94 16.85
C ARG A 50 2.98 -9.15 17.99
N TRP A 51 1.84 -8.48 17.92
CA TRP A 51 0.77 -8.54 18.92
C TRP A 51 -0.47 -9.30 18.44
N VAL A 52 -0.49 -9.75 17.19
CA VAL A 52 -1.58 -10.55 16.64
C VAL A 52 -1.25 -12.02 16.88
N LYS A 53 -2.05 -12.71 17.69
CA LYS A 53 -2.00 -14.18 17.76
C LYS A 53 -2.82 -14.78 16.61
N PRO A 54 -2.37 -15.89 16.02
CA PRO A 54 -3.19 -16.62 15.07
C PRO A 54 -4.43 -17.15 15.80
N ARG A 55 -5.61 -16.62 15.45
CA ARG A 55 -6.91 -17.19 15.80
C ARG A 55 -7.45 -17.85 14.55
N SER A 56 -7.70 -19.15 14.62
CA SER A 56 -8.48 -19.88 13.62
C SER A 56 -9.90 -20.04 14.14
N TYR A 57 -10.88 -19.89 13.26
CA TYR A 57 -12.26 -20.22 13.59
C TYR A 57 -12.40 -21.71 13.87
N SER A 58 -13.22 -22.03 14.86
CA SER A 58 -13.86 -23.34 14.94
C SER A 58 -14.72 -23.61 13.70
N ASP A 59 -15.06 -24.86 13.46
CA ASP A 59 -15.87 -25.26 12.31
C ASP A 59 -17.27 -24.62 12.39
N GLU A 60 -17.79 -24.42 13.60
CA GLU A 60 -19.04 -23.71 13.83
C GLU A 60 -18.95 -22.20 13.52
N GLU A 61 -17.88 -21.54 13.99
CA GLU A 61 -17.61 -20.13 13.70
C GLU A 61 -17.35 -19.90 12.20
N PHE A 62 -16.73 -20.86 11.52
CA PHE A 62 -16.38 -20.78 10.11
C PHE A 62 -17.60 -20.43 9.26
N PHE A 63 -18.75 -21.09 9.46
CA PHE A 63 -19.95 -20.87 8.64
C PHE A 63 -20.82 -19.69 9.10
N ARG A 64 -20.54 -19.16 10.30
CA ARG A 64 -21.27 -18.04 10.92
C ARG A 64 -20.45 -16.76 10.98
N ALA A 65 -19.34 -16.63 10.26
CA ALA A 65 -18.44 -15.47 10.36
C ALA A 65 -19.11 -14.13 10.02
N ASP A 66 -20.24 -14.16 9.30
CA ASP A 66 -21.10 -13.01 9.00
C ASP A 66 -22.39 -12.92 9.85
N GLY A 67 -22.60 -13.88 10.75
CA GLY A 67 -23.78 -13.96 11.61
C GLY A 67 -25.02 -14.57 10.95
N ALA A 68 -24.84 -15.37 9.90
CA ALA A 68 -25.94 -16.12 9.27
C ALA A 68 -26.64 -17.09 10.26
N ALA A 69 -27.95 -17.31 10.03
CA ALA A 69 -28.79 -18.23 10.81
C ALA A 69 -28.71 -19.68 10.29
N GLU A 70 -29.24 -20.64 11.06
CA GLU A 70 -29.11 -22.09 10.81
C GLU A 70 -29.47 -22.55 9.38
N PRO A 71 -30.59 -22.14 8.76
CA PRO A 71 -30.92 -22.63 7.42
C PRO A 71 -29.85 -22.28 6.36
N TRP A 72 -29.21 -21.13 6.52
CA TRP A 72 -28.12 -20.70 5.64
C TRP A 72 -26.82 -21.41 5.96
N VAL A 73 -26.54 -21.66 7.25
CA VAL A 73 -25.37 -22.41 7.70
C VAL A 73 -25.40 -23.84 7.17
N GLU A 74 -26.54 -24.54 7.30
CA GLU A 74 -26.72 -25.90 6.77
C GLU A 74 -26.49 -25.95 5.25
N ARG A 75 -27.05 -24.98 4.52
CA ARG A 75 -26.89 -24.88 3.07
C ARG A 75 -25.44 -24.65 2.67
N ARG A 76 -24.71 -23.80 3.40
CA ARG A 76 -23.27 -23.55 3.20
C ARG A 76 -22.44 -24.80 3.49
N GLN A 77 -22.74 -25.52 4.57
CA GLN A 77 -22.06 -26.77 4.92
C GLN A 77 -22.22 -27.82 3.82
N GLN A 78 -23.46 -28.02 3.34
CA GLN A 78 -23.74 -28.94 2.24
C GLN A 78 -23.04 -28.52 0.94
N GLY A 79 -23.08 -27.23 0.60
CA GLY A 79 -22.40 -26.67 -0.57
C GLY A 79 -20.90 -26.87 -0.54
N LEU A 80 -20.26 -26.55 0.58
CA LEU A 80 -18.83 -26.72 0.74
C LEU A 80 -18.41 -28.19 0.73
N ALA A 81 -19.19 -29.07 1.36
CA ALA A 81 -18.94 -30.51 1.34
C ALA A 81 -19.06 -31.09 -0.08
N ARG A 82 -20.08 -30.68 -0.85
CA ARG A 82 -20.22 -31.05 -2.27
C ARG A 82 -19.01 -30.58 -3.08
N LEU A 83 -18.60 -29.33 -2.91
CA LEU A 83 -17.46 -28.74 -3.62
C LEU A 83 -16.14 -29.46 -3.28
N ALA A 84 -15.89 -29.74 -2.01
CA ALA A 84 -14.71 -30.46 -1.54
C ALA A 84 -14.68 -31.90 -2.10
N SER A 85 -15.81 -32.60 -2.04
CA SER A 85 -15.94 -33.96 -2.57
C SER A 85 -15.69 -34.01 -4.08
N PHE A 86 -16.31 -33.08 -4.83
CA PHE A 86 -16.10 -32.95 -6.27
C PHE A 86 -14.62 -32.74 -6.62
N LEU A 87 -13.96 -31.79 -5.96
CA LEU A 87 -12.56 -31.47 -6.25
C LEU A 87 -11.62 -32.60 -5.85
N ARG A 88 -11.88 -33.30 -4.74
CA ARG A 88 -11.09 -34.48 -4.33
C ARG A 88 -11.25 -35.64 -5.31
N ALA A 89 -12.47 -35.91 -5.74
CA ALA A 89 -12.75 -36.96 -6.73
C ALA A 89 -12.15 -36.64 -8.10
N ARG A 90 -12.10 -35.35 -8.46
CA ARG A 90 -11.56 -34.89 -9.74
C ARG A 90 -10.03 -34.88 -9.77
N TYR A 91 -9.35 -34.66 -8.65
CA TYR A 91 -7.89 -34.45 -8.61
C TYR A 91 -7.15 -35.39 -7.63
N PRO A 92 -7.38 -36.72 -7.66
CA PRO A 92 -6.78 -37.64 -6.70
C PRO A 92 -5.26 -37.65 -6.77
N ARG A 93 -4.66 -37.71 -7.97
CA ARG A 93 -3.19 -37.79 -8.12
C ARG A 93 -2.52 -36.49 -7.70
N CYS A 94 -3.11 -35.34 -8.01
CA CYS A 94 -2.59 -34.05 -7.53
C CYS A 94 -2.62 -33.96 -6.00
N ALA A 95 -3.68 -34.46 -5.35
CA ALA A 95 -3.80 -34.47 -3.89
C ALA A 95 -2.72 -35.37 -3.25
N ASP A 96 -2.57 -36.60 -3.73
CA ASP A 96 -1.57 -37.56 -3.25
C ASP A 96 -0.13 -37.00 -3.42
N TRP A 97 0.15 -36.38 -4.56
CA TRP A 97 1.44 -35.73 -4.81
C TRP A 97 1.71 -34.58 -3.83
N GLY A 98 0.70 -33.76 -3.57
CA GLY A 98 0.79 -32.66 -2.60
C GLY A 98 1.08 -33.15 -1.19
N ASP A 99 0.42 -34.22 -0.76
CA ASP A 99 0.61 -34.81 0.57
C ASP A 99 2.00 -35.42 0.74
N ALA A 100 2.49 -36.13 -0.27
CA ALA A 100 3.83 -36.72 -0.25
C ALA A 100 4.95 -35.67 -0.07
N LEU A 101 4.78 -34.46 -0.61
CA LEU A 101 5.79 -33.39 -0.54
C LEU A 101 5.59 -32.41 0.61
N ARG A 102 4.41 -32.37 1.23
CA ARG A 102 4.05 -31.30 2.18
C ARG A 102 5.01 -31.16 3.34
N THR A 103 5.59 -32.25 3.85
CA THR A 103 6.58 -32.22 4.95
C THR A 103 7.95 -31.72 4.51
N SER A 104 8.29 -31.84 3.22
CA SER A 104 9.62 -31.56 2.69
C SER A 104 9.70 -30.31 1.83
N PHE A 105 8.57 -29.75 1.38
CA PHE A 105 8.53 -28.57 0.51
C PHE A 105 7.91 -27.34 1.22
N SER A 106 8.77 -26.40 1.61
CA SER A 106 8.37 -25.17 2.33
C SER A 106 7.39 -24.30 1.56
N ASP A 107 7.57 -24.17 0.25
CA ASP A 107 6.80 -23.25 -0.61
C ASP A 107 5.36 -23.71 -0.76
N LEU A 108 5.13 -25.02 -0.78
CA LEU A 108 3.79 -25.60 -0.73
C LEU A 108 3.11 -25.25 0.61
N ARG A 109 3.80 -25.46 1.74
CA ARG A 109 3.27 -25.09 3.07
C ARG A 109 3.01 -23.59 3.19
N PHE A 110 3.88 -22.76 2.61
CA PHE A 110 3.72 -21.31 2.59
C PHE A 110 2.46 -20.93 1.82
N THR A 111 2.26 -21.54 0.64
CA THR A 111 1.10 -21.27 -0.22
C THR A 111 -0.20 -21.73 0.44
N ASP A 112 -0.21 -22.89 1.11
CA ASP A 112 -1.35 -23.40 1.88
C ASP A 112 -1.70 -22.52 3.08
N ALA A 113 -0.69 -21.96 3.74
CA ALA A 113 -0.90 -21.06 4.87
C ALA A 113 -1.41 -19.67 4.46
N ASN A 114 -1.09 -19.22 3.24
CA ASN A 114 -1.26 -17.84 2.81
C ASN A 114 -2.21 -17.63 1.62
N ARG A 115 -2.90 -18.65 1.10
CA ARG A 115 -3.90 -18.49 0.02
C ARG A 115 -5.31 -18.12 0.51
N VAL A 116 -5.59 -18.36 1.79
CA VAL A 116 -6.89 -18.14 2.45
C VAL A 116 -6.68 -17.18 3.63
N PRO A 117 -7.62 -16.26 3.92
CA PRO A 117 -7.49 -15.40 5.10
C PRO A 117 -7.31 -16.21 6.37
N PHE A 118 -6.35 -15.78 7.21
CA PHE A 118 -5.84 -16.59 8.32
C PHE A 118 -6.91 -17.19 9.28
N PRO A 119 -8.07 -16.56 9.57
CA PRO A 119 -9.08 -17.16 10.43
C PRO A 119 -9.71 -18.42 9.82
N PHE A 120 -9.78 -18.49 8.50
CA PHE A 120 -10.40 -19.59 7.74
C PHE A 120 -9.40 -20.64 7.27
N ALA A 121 -8.10 -20.30 7.28
CA ALA A 121 -7.06 -21.10 6.64
C ALA A 121 -6.92 -22.52 7.22
N ARG A 122 -7.15 -22.71 8.52
CA ARG A 122 -7.13 -24.06 9.15
C ARG A 122 -8.20 -24.96 8.55
N PHE A 123 -9.47 -24.54 8.65
CA PHE A 123 -10.61 -25.30 8.14
C PHE A 123 -10.42 -25.66 6.67
N MET A 124 -9.99 -24.69 5.85
CA MET A 124 -9.76 -24.93 4.43
C MET A 124 -8.62 -25.93 4.17
N ARG A 125 -7.53 -25.92 4.93
CA ARG A 125 -6.48 -26.94 4.76
C ARG A 125 -6.95 -28.35 5.13
N ASP A 126 -7.75 -28.45 6.19
CA ASP A 126 -8.24 -29.74 6.68
C ASP A 126 -9.25 -30.38 5.69
N HIS A 127 -10.01 -29.56 4.96
CA HIS A 127 -11.08 -30.02 4.06
C HIS A 127 -10.72 -29.96 2.57
N PHE A 128 -9.89 -29.00 2.15
CA PHE A 128 -9.47 -28.81 0.76
C PHE A 128 -7.98 -29.09 0.60
N ASN A 129 -7.67 -30.31 0.20
CA ASN A 129 -6.33 -30.68 -0.21
C ASN A 129 -6.08 -30.30 -1.68
N GLN A 130 -5.91 -29.01 -1.96
CA GLN A 130 -5.66 -28.53 -3.32
C GLN A 130 -4.19 -28.23 -3.57
N CYS A 131 -3.56 -29.11 -4.36
CA CYS A 131 -2.27 -28.84 -4.99
C CYS A 131 -2.47 -28.64 -6.50
N ALA A 132 -2.01 -27.53 -7.04
CA ALA A 132 -2.03 -27.30 -8.49
C ALA A 132 -0.74 -27.86 -9.09
N VAL A 133 -0.83 -29.01 -9.75
CA VAL A 133 0.30 -29.69 -10.40
C VAL A 133 -0.02 -29.83 -11.87
N VAL A 134 0.78 -29.22 -12.74
CA VAL A 134 0.56 -29.19 -14.19
C VAL A 134 1.71 -29.83 -14.95
N THR A 135 1.39 -30.48 -16.05
CA THR A 135 2.34 -31.29 -16.85
C THR A 135 2.46 -30.79 -18.29
N ALA A 136 1.45 -30.12 -18.82
CA ALA A 136 1.43 -29.61 -20.19
C ALA A 136 0.63 -28.32 -20.35
N SER A 137 0.85 -27.63 -21.47
CA SER A 137 0.13 -26.42 -21.87
C SER A 137 -0.19 -26.41 -23.37
N ASP A 138 -1.42 -26.04 -23.73
CA ASP A 138 -1.92 -25.92 -25.10
C ASP A 138 -2.90 -24.76 -25.22
N GLY A 139 -2.67 -23.85 -26.18
CA GLY A 139 -3.29 -22.52 -26.21
C GLY A 139 -3.22 -21.85 -24.83
N PRO A 140 -4.33 -21.30 -24.29
CA PRO A 140 -4.38 -20.76 -22.93
C PRO A 140 -4.66 -21.81 -21.84
N ARG A 141 -4.58 -23.11 -22.15
CA ARG A 141 -4.99 -24.20 -21.25
C ARG A 141 -3.80 -24.89 -20.63
N LEU A 142 -4.02 -25.42 -19.43
CA LEU A 142 -3.07 -26.22 -18.66
C LEU A 142 -3.65 -27.61 -18.40
N GLN A 143 -2.84 -28.64 -18.59
CA GLN A 143 -3.15 -30.01 -18.21
C GLN A 143 -2.57 -30.30 -16.84
N ASP A 144 -3.39 -30.80 -15.93
CA ASP A 144 -2.94 -31.27 -14.63
C ASP A 144 -2.40 -32.72 -14.64
N LEU A 145 -1.87 -33.15 -13.50
CA LEU A 145 -1.34 -34.51 -13.31
C LEU A 145 -2.42 -35.60 -13.45
N ASP A 146 -3.70 -35.25 -13.25
CA ASP A 146 -4.85 -36.13 -13.46
C ASP A 146 -5.33 -36.14 -14.93
N GLY A 147 -4.71 -35.33 -15.81
CA GLY A 147 -4.98 -35.29 -17.23
C GLY A 147 -6.07 -34.29 -17.66
N HIS A 148 -6.63 -33.50 -16.72
CA HIS A 148 -7.69 -32.56 -17.05
C HIS A 148 -7.14 -31.26 -17.61
N TRP A 149 -7.80 -30.75 -18.65
CA TRP A 149 -7.49 -29.45 -19.23
C TRP A 149 -8.34 -28.34 -18.61
N THR A 150 -7.68 -27.28 -18.16
CA THR A 150 -8.30 -26.12 -17.51
C THR A 150 -7.86 -24.83 -18.19
N LEU A 151 -8.70 -23.81 -18.18
CA LEU A 151 -8.35 -22.50 -18.73
C LEU A 151 -7.44 -21.75 -17.74
N GLY A 152 -6.21 -21.45 -18.16
CA GLY A 152 -5.20 -20.80 -17.33
C GLY A 152 -5.30 -19.28 -17.39
N VAL A 153 -5.69 -18.66 -16.28
CA VAL A 153 -5.79 -17.19 -16.17
C VAL A 153 -4.80 -16.60 -15.17
N GLY A 154 -3.95 -17.44 -14.56
CA GLY A 154 -2.84 -16.97 -13.73
C GLY A 154 -1.66 -16.42 -14.56
N GLY A 155 -1.57 -16.83 -15.84
CA GLY A 155 -0.59 -16.36 -16.82
C GLY A 155 0.86 -16.37 -16.38
N SER A 156 1.24 -17.39 -15.60
CA SER A 156 2.59 -17.55 -15.03
C SER A 156 3.10 -16.27 -14.34
N TYR A 157 2.23 -15.61 -13.57
CA TYR A 157 2.54 -14.36 -12.87
C TYR A 157 2.94 -13.19 -13.79
N GLY A 158 2.49 -13.20 -15.05
CA GLY A 158 2.74 -12.16 -16.04
C GLY A 158 3.80 -12.51 -17.08
N VAL A 159 4.45 -13.68 -17.00
CA VAL A 159 5.53 -14.08 -17.93
C VAL A 159 5.00 -14.25 -19.35
N ASN A 160 4.01 -15.12 -19.58
CA ASN A 160 3.69 -15.57 -20.94
C ASN A 160 2.74 -14.60 -21.68
N VAL A 161 3.17 -13.36 -21.97
CA VAL A 161 2.33 -12.37 -22.67
C VAL A 161 1.76 -12.88 -23.99
N ALA A 162 2.59 -13.50 -24.81
CA ALA A 162 2.21 -13.98 -26.14
C ALA A 162 1.65 -15.41 -26.18
N GLY A 163 1.31 -16.00 -25.02
CA GLY A 163 0.76 -17.35 -24.92
C GLY A 163 1.82 -18.45 -24.79
N PHE A 164 1.44 -19.64 -24.30
CA PHE A 164 2.40 -20.70 -24.00
C PHE A 164 3.10 -21.26 -25.25
N ALA A 165 2.40 -21.33 -26.38
CA ALA A 165 2.93 -21.88 -27.63
C ALA A 165 4.15 -21.09 -28.14
N ARG A 166 4.01 -19.77 -28.28
CA ARG A 166 5.11 -18.90 -28.74
C ARG A 166 6.32 -18.94 -27.82
N TYR A 167 6.10 -19.02 -26.50
CA TYR A 167 7.19 -19.15 -25.55
C TYR A 167 7.95 -20.47 -25.70
N LYS A 168 7.26 -21.59 -25.93
CA LYS A 168 7.92 -22.87 -26.23
C LYS A 168 8.76 -22.78 -27.51
N GLU A 169 8.25 -22.12 -28.54
CA GLU A 169 8.97 -21.88 -29.79
C GLU A 169 10.22 -21.01 -29.59
N TRP A 170 10.10 -19.88 -28.87
CA TRP A 170 11.22 -18.99 -28.57
C TRP A 170 12.31 -19.66 -27.75
N MET A 171 11.94 -20.49 -26.77
CA MET A 171 12.91 -21.27 -26.01
C MET A 171 13.65 -22.28 -26.91
N ALA A 172 12.95 -22.97 -27.81
CA ALA A 172 13.56 -23.94 -28.70
C ALA A 172 14.50 -23.28 -29.72
N ARG A 173 14.04 -22.25 -30.45
CA ARG A 173 14.87 -21.51 -31.43
C ARG A 173 16.02 -20.76 -30.76
N GLY A 174 15.75 -20.19 -29.59
CA GLY A 174 16.75 -19.51 -28.79
C GLY A 174 17.87 -20.45 -28.34
N LEU A 175 17.52 -21.68 -27.94
CA LEU A 175 18.48 -22.73 -27.63
C LEU A 175 19.29 -23.15 -28.86
N GLU A 176 18.64 -23.40 -29.98
CA GLU A 176 19.30 -23.77 -31.25
C GLU A 176 20.38 -22.75 -31.66
N ARG A 177 20.10 -21.45 -31.48
CA ARG A 177 21.03 -20.36 -31.81
C ARG A 177 22.30 -20.34 -30.95
N VAL A 178 22.27 -20.91 -29.74
CA VAL A 178 23.35 -20.80 -28.74
C VAL A 178 23.90 -22.16 -28.29
N GLN A 179 23.37 -23.26 -28.84
CA GLN A 179 23.65 -24.62 -28.37
C GLN A 179 25.13 -25.01 -28.46
N ASP A 180 25.84 -24.51 -29.48
CA ASP A 180 27.28 -24.78 -29.67
C ASP A 180 28.14 -24.23 -28.53
N LEU A 181 27.71 -23.14 -27.88
CA LEU A 181 28.37 -22.61 -26.68
C LEU A 181 27.92 -23.37 -25.41
N GLY A 182 26.65 -23.76 -25.35
CA GLY A 182 26.10 -24.51 -24.22
C GLY A 182 26.11 -23.75 -22.89
N PRO A 183 26.58 -24.35 -21.78
CA PRO A 183 26.45 -23.80 -20.42
C PRO A 183 27.60 -22.87 -19.99
N VAL A 184 28.48 -22.44 -20.91
CA VAL A 184 29.65 -21.62 -20.57
C VAL A 184 29.24 -20.30 -19.91
N LEU A 185 29.89 -19.98 -18.78
CA LEU A 185 29.67 -18.76 -17.99
C LEU A 185 30.94 -17.90 -17.94
N GLY A 186 30.78 -16.58 -17.87
CA GLY A 186 31.88 -15.60 -17.82
C GLY A 186 32.05 -14.85 -19.15
N PRO A 187 32.53 -15.51 -20.23
CA PRO A 187 32.48 -14.96 -21.58
C PRO A 187 31.04 -14.72 -22.06
N LEU A 188 30.85 -13.77 -22.98
CA LEU A 188 29.54 -13.44 -23.56
C LEU A 188 29.34 -14.12 -24.91
N HIS A 189 28.13 -14.62 -25.17
CA HIS A 189 27.72 -15.02 -26.51
C HIS A 189 27.38 -13.79 -27.37
N PRO A 190 27.67 -13.77 -28.69
CA PRO A 190 27.41 -12.61 -29.57
C PRO A 190 25.96 -12.10 -29.57
N VAL A 191 24.98 -12.98 -29.29
CA VAL A 191 23.55 -12.61 -29.21
C VAL A 191 23.26 -11.49 -28.19
N VAL A 192 24.11 -11.33 -27.18
CA VAL A 192 24.01 -10.25 -26.17
C VAL A 192 24.04 -8.87 -26.83
N ALA A 193 24.79 -8.70 -27.93
CA ALA A 193 24.88 -7.44 -28.66
C ALA A 193 23.54 -7.04 -29.31
N GLU A 194 22.86 -8.01 -29.94
CA GLU A 194 21.55 -7.78 -30.54
C GLU A 194 20.49 -7.51 -29.47
N ASN A 195 20.46 -8.28 -28.38
CA ASN A 195 19.54 -8.05 -27.26
C ASN A 195 19.73 -6.66 -26.66
N THR A 196 20.98 -6.22 -26.50
CA THR A 196 21.28 -4.87 -26.00
C THR A 196 20.75 -3.80 -26.95
N THR A 197 20.94 -3.96 -28.27
CA THR A 197 20.42 -3.02 -29.27
C THR A 197 18.89 -2.93 -29.22
N LEU A 198 18.19 -4.08 -29.18
CA LEU A 198 16.72 -4.14 -29.13
C LEU A 198 16.17 -3.58 -27.81
N LEU A 199 16.80 -3.87 -26.68
CA LEU A 199 16.39 -3.31 -25.39
C LEU A 199 16.56 -1.79 -25.36
N LYS A 200 17.63 -1.26 -25.95
CA LYS A 200 17.85 0.19 -26.08
C LYS A 200 16.80 0.83 -26.99
N SER A 201 16.46 0.20 -28.11
CA SER A 201 15.44 0.75 -29.02
C SER A 201 14.05 0.79 -28.39
N VAL A 202 13.67 -0.25 -27.62
CA VAL A 202 12.36 -0.29 -26.96
C VAL A 202 12.31 0.64 -25.74
N SER A 203 13.37 0.66 -24.93
CA SER A 203 13.38 1.46 -23.69
C SER A 203 13.70 2.95 -23.90
N GLY A 204 14.37 3.29 -25.01
CA GLY A 204 14.84 4.65 -25.30
C GLY A 204 16.11 5.05 -24.53
N PHE A 205 16.83 4.09 -23.92
CA PHE A 205 17.98 4.36 -23.06
C PHE A 205 19.35 3.95 -23.65
N ASP A 206 20.41 4.41 -23.01
CA ASP A 206 21.79 4.28 -23.51
C ASP A 206 22.45 2.93 -23.18
N GLU A 207 22.15 2.39 -22.00
CA GLU A 207 22.86 1.26 -21.39
C GLU A 207 21.90 0.21 -20.81
N VAL A 208 22.38 -1.04 -20.76
CA VAL A 208 21.64 -2.24 -20.33
C VAL A 208 22.51 -3.06 -19.37
N SER A 209 21.89 -3.63 -18.33
CA SER A 209 22.53 -4.59 -17.42
C SER A 209 21.63 -5.81 -17.17
N PHE A 210 22.23 -7.01 -17.10
CA PHE A 210 21.51 -8.28 -16.97
C PHE A 210 21.75 -8.94 -15.59
N HIS A 211 20.67 -9.45 -14.99
CA HIS A 211 20.60 -10.04 -13.65
C HIS A 211 19.70 -11.29 -13.65
N MET A 212 19.61 -12.04 -12.55
CA MET A 212 18.88 -13.33 -12.54
C MET A 212 17.39 -13.23 -12.21
N SER A 213 16.94 -12.08 -11.70
CA SER A 213 15.54 -11.87 -11.38
C SER A 213 15.20 -10.38 -11.38
N GLY A 214 13.90 -10.07 -11.46
CA GLY A 214 13.43 -8.70 -11.25
C GLY A 214 13.84 -8.14 -9.88
N THR A 215 13.89 -8.96 -8.83
CA THR A 215 14.39 -8.55 -7.50
C THR A 215 15.84 -8.07 -7.58
N GLU A 216 16.72 -8.83 -8.24
CA GLU A 216 18.12 -8.44 -8.42
C GLU A 216 18.26 -7.19 -9.30
N ALA A 217 17.43 -7.05 -10.33
CA ALA A 217 17.47 -5.87 -11.18
C ALA A 217 17.00 -4.60 -10.44
N VAL A 218 16.01 -4.70 -9.54
CA VAL A 218 15.68 -3.61 -8.60
C VAL A 218 16.85 -3.30 -7.67
N MET A 219 17.49 -4.33 -7.09
CA MET A 219 18.67 -4.16 -6.24
C MET A 219 19.81 -3.44 -6.97
N ALA A 220 20.05 -3.83 -8.22
CA ALA A 220 21.06 -3.22 -9.08
C ALA A 220 20.72 -1.78 -9.43
N ALA A 221 19.48 -1.50 -9.87
CA ALA A 221 19.01 -0.15 -10.18
C ALA A 221 19.14 0.78 -8.97
N VAL A 222 18.71 0.36 -7.78
CA VAL A 222 18.85 1.12 -6.54
C VAL A 222 20.32 1.35 -6.18
N ARG A 223 21.18 0.33 -6.32
CA ARG A 223 22.62 0.47 -6.03
C ARG A 223 23.28 1.44 -7.00
N MET A 224 22.96 1.37 -8.29
CA MET A 224 23.48 2.25 -9.33
C MET A 224 22.98 3.69 -9.15
N ALA A 225 21.71 3.88 -8.79
CA ALA A 225 21.15 5.19 -8.47
C ALA A 225 21.87 5.82 -7.26
N ARG A 226 22.06 5.09 -6.16
CA ARG A 226 22.83 5.54 -4.99
C ARG A 226 24.29 5.84 -5.33
N PHE A 227 24.91 4.99 -6.15
CA PHE A 227 26.27 5.20 -6.61
C PHE A 227 26.37 6.50 -7.40
N ASN A 228 25.56 6.70 -8.44
CA ASN A 228 25.73 7.84 -9.35
C ASN A 228 25.27 9.17 -8.74
N THR A 229 24.20 9.17 -7.93
CA THR A 229 23.72 10.40 -7.25
C THR A 229 24.51 10.74 -5.99
N ARG A 230 25.21 9.77 -5.38
CA ARG A 230 25.82 9.86 -4.04
C ARG A 230 24.82 10.13 -2.91
N ARG A 231 23.53 9.92 -3.17
CA ARG A 231 22.44 10.07 -2.22
C ARG A 231 22.07 8.69 -1.65
N LYS A 232 21.34 8.64 -0.54
CA LYS A 232 21.13 7.39 0.22
C LYS A 232 19.70 6.88 0.14
N LEU A 233 18.73 7.78 0.18
CA LEU A 233 17.32 7.41 0.34
C LEU A 233 16.72 6.97 -0.98
N ILE A 234 15.94 5.91 -0.93
CA ILE A 234 15.01 5.56 -2.01
C ILE A 234 13.61 5.95 -1.58
N VAL A 235 12.82 6.48 -2.51
CA VAL A 235 11.39 6.67 -2.30
C VAL A 235 10.65 5.53 -3.00
N CYS A 236 9.74 4.88 -2.28
CA CYS A 236 8.78 3.92 -2.84
C CYS A 236 7.37 4.34 -2.44
N PHE A 237 6.37 3.79 -3.12
CA PHE A 237 4.97 4.07 -2.83
C PHE A 237 4.29 2.92 -2.08
N ALA A 238 3.34 3.26 -1.21
CA ALA A 238 2.63 2.29 -0.40
C ALA A 238 1.86 1.28 -1.26
N GLY A 239 1.97 -0.01 -0.91
CA GLY A 239 1.32 -1.09 -1.65
C GLY A 239 2.08 -1.58 -2.88
N ALA A 240 3.18 -0.94 -3.25
CA ALA A 240 4.04 -1.43 -4.33
C ALA A 240 4.69 -2.77 -3.96
N TYR A 241 4.96 -3.59 -4.99
CA TYR A 241 5.82 -4.76 -4.86
C TYR A 241 7.00 -4.62 -5.82
N HIS A 242 8.21 -4.64 -5.26
CA HIS A 242 9.48 -4.45 -5.98
C HIS A 242 10.41 -5.65 -5.82
N GLY A 243 9.85 -6.83 -5.61
CA GLY A 243 10.59 -8.02 -5.17
C GLY A 243 10.62 -8.15 -3.65
N TRP A 244 11.29 -9.20 -3.18
CA TRP A 244 11.37 -9.57 -1.76
C TRP A 244 12.66 -9.09 -1.08
N TRP A 245 13.45 -8.24 -1.74
CA TRP A 245 14.65 -7.68 -1.14
C TRP A 245 14.30 -6.71 -0.01
N ASP A 246 14.89 -6.93 1.17
CA ASP A 246 14.61 -6.14 2.38
C ASP A 246 14.74 -4.63 2.19
N GLY A 247 15.60 -4.15 1.28
CA GLY A 247 15.82 -2.72 1.08
C GLY A 247 14.63 -1.94 0.53
N VAL A 248 13.63 -2.62 -0.04
CA VAL A 248 12.41 -2.03 -0.62
C VAL A 248 11.13 -2.72 -0.13
N GLN A 249 11.20 -3.52 0.94
CA GLN A 249 10.06 -4.24 1.53
C GLN A 249 9.68 -3.71 2.93
N PRO A 250 9.09 -2.50 3.06
CA PRO A 250 8.72 -1.86 4.32
C PRO A 250 7.52 -2.47 5.05
N GLY A 251 6.80 -3.39 4.40
CA GLY A 251 5.64 -4.07 4.99
C GLY A 251 5.97 -5.33 5.79
N LEU A 252 4.99 -6.23 5.82
CA LEU A 252 5.12 -7.58 6.36
C LEU A 252 6.11 -8.41 5.53
N GLY A 253 6.78 -9.35 6.20
CA GLY A 253 7.71 -10.30 5.56
C GLY A 253 9.19 -9.93 5.61
N SER A 254 9.54 -8.76 6.18
CA SER A 254 10.94 -8.38 6.45
C SER A 254 11.14 -8.05 7.93
N GLU A 255 12.18 -8.62 8.53
CA GLU A 255 12.59 -8.36 9.92
C GLU A 255 13.59 -7.20 10.03
N ARG A 256 14.09 -6.68 8.90
CA ARG A 256 15.09 -5.60 8.87
C ARG A 256 14.44 -4.23 9.11
N SER A 257 15.09 -3.38 9.93
CA SER A 257 14.77 -1.95 9.97
C SER A 257 15.16 -1.28 8.67
N ILE A 258 14.26 -0.48 8.11
CA ILE A 258 14.46 0.19 6.82
C ILE A 258 14.46 1.69 7.07
N ASP A 259 15.65 2.23 7.25
CA ASP A 259 15.89 3.65 7.47
C ASP A 259 16.32 4.36 6.17
N ASP A 260 16.60 3.59 5.12
CA ASP A 260 17.12 4.03 3.83
C ASP A 260 16.08 3.96 2.68
N CYS A 261 14.82 3.65 3.01
CA CYS A 261 13.68 3.70 2.08
C CYS A 261 12.50 4.45 2.72
N LEU A 262 12.04 5.50 2.05
CA LEU A 262 10.89 6.30 2.44
C LEU A 262 9.64 5.80 1.71
N THR A 263 8.66 5.28 2.44
CA THR A 263 7.39 4.83 1.86
C THR A 263 6.33 5.93 1.90
N LEU A 264 6.03 6.49 0.74
CA LEU A 264 5.07 7.58 0.57
C LEU A 264 3.71 7.08 0.10
N LYS A 265 2.69 7.91 0.26
CA LYS A 265 1.37 7.70 -0.34
C LYS A 265 1.44 7.93 -1.85
N ASP A 266 0.91 7.00 -2.62
CA ASP A 266 0.69 7.16 -4.06
C ASP A 266 -0.47 8.13 -4.30
N LEU A 267 -0.51 8.80 -5.45
CA LEU A 267 -1.58 9.74 -5.83
C LEU A 267 -1.85 10.84 -4.79
N HIS A 268 -0.81 11.42 -4.18
CA HIS A 268 -0.97 12.36 -3.07
C HIS A 268 0.01 13.55 -3.13
N GLU A 269 -0.51 14.78 -3.04
CA GLU A 269 0.26 16.04 -3.13
C GLU A 269 1.41 16.14 -2.14
N ALA A 270 1.17 15.77 -0.88
CA ALA A 270 2.24 15.83 0.13
C ALA A 270 3.45 14.96 -0.24
N SER A 271 3.27 13.91 -1.05
CA SER A 271 4.37 13.06 -1.51
C SER A 271 5.27 13.80 -2.49
N LEU A 272 4.71 14.59 -3.39
CA LEU A 272 5.47 15.47 -4.29
C LEU A 272 6.27 16.50 -3.47
N GLU A 273 5.63 17.12 -2.48
CA GLU A 273 6.28 18.11 -1.62
C GLU A 273 7.37 17.50 -0.73
N ALA A 274 7.16 16.28 -0.21
CA ALA A 274 8.18 15.56 0.53
C ALA A 274 9.41 15.23 -0.33
N ILE A 275 9.20 14.88 -1.61
CA ILE A 275 10.29 14.67 -2.57
C ILE A 275 11.06 15.97 -2.79
N ARG A 276 10.39 17.09 -3.07
CA ARG A 276 11.05 18.41 -3.25
C ARG A 276 11.92 18.78 -2.05
N ARG A 277 11.37 18.66 -0.85
CA ARG A 277 12.07 19.05 0.39
C ARG A 277 13.25 18.17 0.76
N ARG A 278 13.26 16.92 0.29
CA ARG A 278 14.30 15.92 0.57
C ARG A 278 15.13 15.54 -0.64
N ALA A 279 15.03 16.28 -1.75
CA ALA A 279 15.70 16.00 -3.02
C ALA A 279 17.19 15.67 -2.86
N GLY A 280 17.91 16.47 -2.06
CA GLY A 280 19.34 16.28 -1.78
C GLY A 280 19.71 14.99 -1.03
N GLU A 281 18.74 14.25 -0.50
CA GLU A 281 18.93 12.97 0.18
C GLU A 281 18.48 11.76 -0.67
N ILE A 282 17.67 11.99 -1.71
CA ILE A 282 16.97 10.95 -2.49
C ILE A 282 17.80 10.54 -3.70
N ALA A 283 18.23 9.29 -3.72
CA ALA A 283 18.94 8.65 -4.83
C ALA A 283 18.04 8.26 -5.99
N GLY A 284 16.75 8.01 -5.73
CA GLY A 284 15.77 7.74 -6.76
C GLY A 284 14.37 7.51 -6.20
N VAL A 285 13.38 7.74 -7.06
CA VAL A 285 11.97 7.44 -6.82
C VAL A 285 11.61 6.19 -7.61
N LEU A 286 11.31 5.10 -6.92
CA LEU A 286 10.96 3.81 -7.50
C LEU A 286 9.43 3.66 -7.55
N VAL A 287 8.90 3.51 -8.76
CA VAL A 287 7.46 3.38 -9.05
C VAL A 287 7.19 2.02 -9.68
N ASN A 288 6.17 1.30 -9.23
CA ASN A 288 5.63 0.15 -9.96
C ASN A 288 4.33 0.60 -10.64
N PRO A 289 4.28 0.80 -11.97
CA PRO A 289 3.11 1.36 -12.63
C PRO A 289 1.83 0.51 -12.53
N VAL A 290 1.94 -0.77 -12.15
CA VAL A 290 0.77 -1.63 -11.87
C VAL A 290 -0.04 -1.11 -10.68
N GLN A 291 0.55 -0.28 -9.82
CA GLN A 291 -0.14 0.37 -8.69
C GLN A 291 -1.28 1.27 -9.14
N SER A 292 -1.31 1.70 -10.41
CA SER A 292 -2.52 2.30 -10.99
C SER A 292 -3.77 1.46 -10.70
N PHE A 293 -3.65 0.14 -10.71
CA PHE A 293 -4.76 -0.79 -10.46
C PHE A 293 -5.13 -0.98 -8.97
N HIS A 294 -4.27 -0.54 -8.05
CA HIS A 294 -4.47 -0.69 -6.61
C HIS A 294 -3.66 0.36 -5.79
N PRO A 295 -3.91 1.66 -5.97
CA PRO A 295 -3.07 2.69 -5.37
C PRO A 295 -3.16 2.65 -3.84
N ASN A 296 -2.01 2.77 -3.17
CA ASN A 296 -1.89 2.70 -1.71
C ASN A 296 -2.31 1.35 -1.07
N ALA A 297 -2.57 0.32 -1.87
CA ALA A 297 -2.96 -1.01 -1.41
C ALA A 297 -2.00 -2.07 -1.98
N PRO A 298 -1.74 -3.18 -1.26
CA PRO A 298 -0.98 -4.28 -1.82
C PRO A 298 -1.69 -4.84 -3.06
N PRO A 299 -0.97 -5.56 -3.95
CA PRO A 299 -1.59 -6.24 -5.08
C PRO A 299 -2.78 -7.08 -4.60
N PRO A 300 -3.95 -7.01 -5.26
CA PRO A 300 -5.12 -7.67 -4.74
C PRO A 300 -4.89 -9.18 -4.64
N SER A 301 -5.26 -9.75 -3.50
CA SER A 301 -5.12 -11.17 -3.17
C SER A 301 -6.32 -11.63 -2.36
N ASP A 302 -6.73 -12.87 -2.53
CA ASP A 302 -7.77 -13.50 -1.72
C ASP A 302 -7.32 -13.71 -0.27
N ALA A 303 -6.01 -13.75 -0.01
CA ALA A 303 -5.41 -13.94 1.31
C ALA A 303 -5.67 -12.78 2.29
N ILE A 304 -5.81 -11.56 1.77
CA ILE A 304 -5.92 -10.32 2.56
C ILE A 304 -7.39 -9.85 2.62
N LEU A 305 -8.31 -10.54 1.92
CA LEU A 305 -9.71 -10.16 1.78
C LEU A 305 -10.53 -10.52 3.04
N LEU A 306 -10.45 -9.69 4.08
CA LEU A 306 -11.30 -9.80 5.27
C LEU A 306 -12.69 -9.15 5.09
N THR A 307 -12.80 -8.15 4.20
CA THR A 307 -14.04 -7.51 3.75
C THR A 307 -13.89 -7.07 2.28
N SER A 308 -15.00 -6.93 1.54
CA SER A 308 -14.95 -6.57 0.10
C SER A 308 -14.34 -5.18 -0.17
N GLY A 309 -14.50 -4.24 0.78
CA GLY A 309 -14.04 -2.86 0.64
C GLY A 309 -12.51 -2.67 0.66
N VAL A 310 -11.76 -3.77 0.86
CA VAL A 310 -10.29 -3.81 0.75
C VAL A 310 -9.85 -3.74 -0.72
N ARG A 311 -10.62 -4.31 -1.66
CA ARG A 311 -10.34 -4.19 -3.09
C ARG A 311 -11.00 -2.95 -3.65
N ARG A 312 -10.20 -1.90 -3.85
CA ARG A 312 -10.63 -0.68 -4.54
C ARG A 312 -9.80 -0.54 -5.81
N THR A 313 -10.35 -1.05 -6.89
CA THR A 313 -9.80 -0.87 -8.23
C THR A 313 -10.79 -0.03 -9.02
N GLU A 314 -10.38 1.18 -9.35
CA GLU A 314 -11.03 2.07 -10.32
C GLU A 314 -10.35 1.85 -11.69
N ASP A 315 -10.91 2.35 -12.80
CA ASP A 315 -10.13 2.56 -14.03
C ASP A 315 -9.52 3.96 -13.92
N PRO A 316 -8.28 4.10 -13.41
CA PRO A 316 -7.71 5.40 -13.08
C PRO A 316 -6.64 5.75 -14.10
N SER A 317 -6.63 5.13 -15.28
CA SER A 317 -5.48 5.15 -16.19
C SER A 317 -5.08 6.59 -16.54
N ALA A 318 -6.08 7.45 -16.81
CA ALA A 318 -5.87 8.88 -17.03
C ALA A 318 -5.40 9.64 -15.77
N ARG A 319 -6.00 9.39 -14.60
CA ARG A 319 -5.61 10.01 -13.32
C ARG A 319 -4.19 9.62 -12.92
N TYR A 320 -3.81 8.37 -13.17
CA TYR A 320 -2.49 7.84 -12.88
C TYR A 320 -1.46 8.35 -13.88
N ALA A 321 -1.81 8.46 -15.18
CA ALA A 321 -0.96 9.13 -16.17
C ALA A 321 -0.65 10.58 -15.77
N GLU A 322 -1.67 11.33 -15.35
CA GLU A 322 -1.49 12.69 -14.82
C GLU A 322 -0.56 12.72 -13.60
N TRP A 323 -0.77 11.82 -12.65
CA TRP A 323 0.10 11.70 -11.50
C TRP A 323 1.56 11.39 -11.87
N LEU A 324 1.79 10.44 -12.77
CA LEU A 324 3.14 10.10 -13.23
C LEU A 324 3.79 11.28 -13.95
N ARG A 325 3.04 12.05 -14.76
CA ARG A 325 3.54 13.27 -15.41
C ARG A 325 3.97 14.32 -14.38
N ARG A 326 3.17 14.52 -13.33
CA ARG A 326 3.52 15.45 -12.23
C ARG A 326 4.68 14.96 -11.39
N LEU A 327 4.76 13.66 -11.13
CA LEU A 327 5.88 13.04 -10.42
C LEU A 327 7.18 13.17 -11.22
N ARG A 328 7.15 12.92 -12.52
CA ARG A 328 8.26 13.14 -13.45
C ARG A 328 8.73 14.59 -13.42
N ALA A 329 7.82 15.55 -13.54
CA ALA A 329 8.15 16.97 -13.48
C ALA A 329 8.85 17.36 -12.17
N VAL A 330 8.40 16.83 -11.03
CA VAL A 330 9.07 17.03 -9.72
C VAL A 330 10.45 16.38 -9.67
N CYS A 331 10.59 15.19 -10.23
CA CYS A 331 11.87 14.49 -10.32
C CYS A 331 12.87 15.30 -11.17
N ASP A 332 12.42 15.89 -12.29
CA ASP A 332 13.23 16.78 -13.14
C ASP A 332 13.63 18.07 -12.40
N GLU A 333 12.65 18.74 -11.76
CA GLU A 333 12.87 19.95 -10.95
C GLU A 333 13.95 19.73 -9.87
N CYS A 334 13.98 18.52 -9.30
CA CYS A 334 14.80 18.18 -8.15
C CYS A 334 16.11 17.46 -8.50
N ASP A 335 16.39 17.18 -9.77
CA ASP A 335 17.47 16.28 -10.21
C ASP A 335 17.46 14.96 -9.44
N VAL A 336 16.29 14.33 -9.32
CA VAL A 336 16.10 13.03 -8.67
C VAL A 336 15.73 11.99 -9.74
N PRO A 337 16.48 10.89 -9.88
CA PRO A 337 16.13 9.85 -10.85
C PRO A 337 14.76 9.22 -10.59
N LEU A 338 13.92 9.16 -11.63
CA LEU A 338 12.70 8.34 -11.64
C LEU A 338 13.04 6.95 -12.16
N ILE A 339 12.65 5.92 -11.43
CA ILE A 339 12.90 4.52 -11.77
C ILE A 339 11.55 3.82 -11.91
N PHE A 340 11.26 3.27 -13.09
CA PHE A 340 10.09 2.42 -13.30
C PHE A 340 10.44 0.95 -13.09
N ASP A 341 9.77 0.31 -12.15
CA ASP A 341 9.72 -1.14 -12.02
C ASP A 341 8.64 -1.69 -12.96
N GLU A 342 9.09 -2.08 -14.13
CA GLU A 342 8.30 -2.65 -15.22
C GLU A 342 8.45 -4.17 -15.30
N VAL A 343 8.85 -4.84 -14.20
CA VAL A 343 8.97 -6.30 -14.14
C VAL A 343 7.62 -7.00 -14.38
N TYR A 344 6.50 -6.30 -14.21
CA TYR A 344 5.16 -6.82 -14.53
C TYR A 344 4.47 -6.10 -15.70
N THR A 345 4.66 -4.78 -15.83
CA THR A 345 3.97 -3.96 -16.85
C THR A 345 4.73 -3.86 -18.18
N GLY A 346 6.04 -4.09 -18.16
CA GLY A 346 6.88 -4.05 -19.35
C GLY A 346 6.44 -5.13 -20.33
N PHE A 347 6.29 -4.76 -21.60
CA PHE A 347 5.79 -5.65 -22.65
C PHE A 347 4.46 -6.34 -22.28
N ARG A 348 3.61 -5.67 -21.50
CA ARG A 348 2.27 -6.16 -21.13
C ARG A 348 1.20 -5.15 -21.51
N LEU A 349 1.41 -3.90 -21.13
CA LEU A 349 0.44 -2.82 -21.39
C LEU A 349 0.54 -2.33 -22.84
N ALA A 350 1.77 -2.22 -23.32
CA ALA A 350 2.16 -1.87 -24.69
C ALA A 350 3.52 -2.52 -25.00
N PRO A 351 3.97 -2.58 -26.27
CA PRO A 351 5.31 -3.06 -26.62
C PRO A 351 6.42 -2.34 -25.86
N GLY A 352 6.35 -1.01 -25.73
CA GLY A 352 7.23 -0.16 -24.93
C GLY A 352 6.92 -0.12 -23.43
N GLY A 353 6.00 -0.96 -22.96
CA GLY A 353 5.61 -1.05 -21.55
C GLY A 353 4.75 0.11 -21.05
N ALA A 354 4.81 0.35 -19.75
CA ALA A 354 4.08 1.40 -19.06
C ALA A 354 4.55 2.80 -19.46
N GLN A 355 5.83 2.97 -19.85
CA GLN A 355 6.32 4.24 -20.38
C GLN A 355 5.51 4.69 -21.61
N GLU A 356 5.30 3.78 -22.56
CA GLU A 356 4.45 4.03 -23.75
C GLU A 356 2.98 4.18 -23.35
N PHE A 357 2.45 3.26 -22.54
CA PHE A 357 1.03 3.23 -22.16
C PHE A 357 0.58 4.51 -21.42
N PHE A 358 1.40 5.03 -20.49
CA PHE A 358 1.09 6.25 -19.73
C PHE A 358 1.67 7.52 -20.36
N GLY A 359 2.53 7.40 -21.38
CA GLY A 359 3.21 8.53 -22.01
C GLY A 359 4.20 9.24 -21.07
N VAL A 360 4.91 8.50 -20.21
CA VAL A 360 5.87 9.06 -19.24
C VAL A 360 7.18 8.27 -19.27
N ALA A 361 8.29 8.94 -19.59
CA ALA A 361 9.62 8.33 -19.56
C ALA A 361 10.26 8.42 -18.16
N ALA A 362 10.88 7.33 -17.74
CA ALA A 362 11.72 7.27 -16.54
C ALA A 362 13.17 7.68 -16.87
N ASP A 363 14.06 7.65 -15.87
CA ASP A 363 15.51 7.74 -16.07
C ASP A 363 16.18 6.36 -16.10
N MET A 364 15.53 5.39 -15.48
CA MET A 364 15.89 3.97 -15.47
C MET A 364 14.61 3.13 -15.49
N VAL A 365 14.66 1.98 -16.12
CA VAL A 365 13.58 1.00 -16.14
C VAL A 365 14.12 -0.39 -15.80
N VAL A 366 13.35 -1.11 -15.00
CA VAL A 366 13.65 -2.48 -14.60
C VAL A 366 12.65 -3.41 -15.29
N TYR A 367 13.15 -4.37 -16.07
CA TYR A 367 12.34 -5.42 -16.68
C TYR A 367 12.65 -6.78 -16.07
N GLY A 368 11.76 -7.75 -16.32
CA GLY A 368 11.94 -9.15 -15.96
C GLY A 368 10.81 -9.98 -16.58
N LYS A 369 10.53 -11.15 -16.00
CA LYS A 369 9.43 -12.03 -16.43
C LYS A 369 9.43 -12.27 -17.95
N THR A 370 8.51 -11.64 -18.67
CA THR A 370 8.24 -11.79 -20.11
C THR A 370 9.48 -11.58 -20.97
N VAL A 371 10.37 -10.65 -20.59
CA VAL A 371 11.50 -10.22 -21.43
C VAL A 371 12.51 -11.33 -21.72
N ALA A 372 12.54 -12.39 -20.91
CA ALA A 372 13.45 -13.52 -21.12
C ALA A 372 12.90 -14.62 -22.05
N GLY A 373 11.75 -14.41 -22.69
CA GLY A 373 11.18 -15.44 -23.57
C GLY A 373 10.86 -16.76 -22.84
N GLY A 374 10.55 -16.70 -21.55
CA GLY A 374 10.16 -17.87 -20.73
C GLY A 374 11.19 -18.28 -19.68
N MET A 375 12.38 -17.71 -19.74
CA MET A 375 13.51 -18.02 -18.86
C MET A 375 13.62 -17.02 -17.68
N PRO A 376 14.41 -17.30 -16.62
CA PRO A 376 14.60 -16.36 -15.52
C PRO A 376 15.56 -15.21 -15.90
N ILE A 377 15.14 -13.97 -15.69
CA ILE A 377 16.01 -12.79 -15.83
C ILE A 377 15.48 -11.57 -15.05
N GLY A 378 16.38 -10.62 -14.81
CA GLY A 378 16.07 -9.21 -14.62
C GLY A 378 16.96 -8.35 -15.49
N VAL A 379 16.44 -7.22 -15.96
CA VAL A 379 17.17 -6.28 -16.83
C VAL A 379 17.03 -4.89 -16.27
N VAL A 380 18.11 -4.11 -16.28
CA VAL A 380 18.07 -2.67 -16.01
C VAL A 380 18.47 -1.95 -17.28
N CYS A 381 17.59 -1.11 -17.82
CA CYS A 381 17.95 -0.14 -18.86
C CYS A 381 17.95 1.26 -18.22
N GLY A 382 18.86 2.13 -18.63
CA GLY A 382 18.87 3.49 -18.06
C GLY A 382 19.84 4.43 -18.76
N LYS A 383 19.72 5.71 -18.40
CA LYS A 383 20.62 6.77 -18.88
C LYS A 383 22.06 6.43 -18.53
N LYS A 384 22.99 6.72 -19.44
CA LYS A 384 24.44 6.48 -19.27
C LYS A 384 25.00 7.03 -17.95
N ALA A 385 24.52 8.19 -17.51
CA ALA A 385 24.95 8.82 -16.25
C ALA A 385 24.58 8.01 -15.01
N LEU A 386 23.52 7.19 -15.06
CA LEU A 386 23.02 6.40 -13.94
C LEU A 386 23.48 4.93 -13.97
N MET A 387 24.05 4.47 -15.08
CA MET A 387 24.46 3.08 -15.28
C MET A 387 25.97 2.86 -15.04
N ARG A 388 26.73 3.91 -14.71
CA ARG A 388 28.16 3.76 -14.37
C ARG A 388 28.35 2.90 -13.12
N ARG A 389 29.35 2.00 -13.19
CA ARG A 389 29.66 1.02 -12.14
C ARG A 389 31.01 1.20 -11.46
N PHE A 390 31.82 2.14 -11.93
CA PHE A 390 33.09 2.52 -11.31
C PHE A 390 33.34 4.01 -11.51
N ASP A 391 34.20 4.57 -10.68
CA ASP A 391 34.64 5.95 -10.75
C ASP A 391 36.06 6.00 -11.33
N ALA A 392 36.21 6.59 -12.52
CA ALA A 392 37.49 6.61 -13.23
C ALA A 392 38.60 7.36 -12.46
N GLU A 393 38.24 8.34 -11.64
CA GLU A 393 39.18 9.12 -10.82
C GLU A 393 39.37 8.51 -9.42
N ARG A 394 38.50 7.58 -9.02
CA ARG A 394 38.53 6.93 -7.71
C ARG A 394 38.39 5.42 -7.87
N PRO A 395 39.46 4.69 -8.24
CA PRO A 395 39.39 3.28 -8.62
C PRO A 395 38.73 2.35 -7.57
N MET A 396 38.85 2.68 -6.28
CA MET A 396 38.24 1.90 -5.18
C MET A 396 36.73 2.15 -5.00
N ARG A 397 36.17 3.14 -5.70
CA ARG A 397 34.75 3.49 -5.65
C ARG A 397 34.01 2.76 -6.77
N ILE A 398 33.44 1.61 -6.41
CA ILE A 398 32.75 0.72 -7.34
C ILE A 398 31.30 0.44 -6.91
N ALA A 399 30.40 0.35 -7.87
CA ALA A 399 29.07 -0.20 -7.71
C ALA A 399 29.15 -1.71 -7.93
N TYR A 400 29.47 -2.45 -6.86
CA TYR A 400 29.70 -3.90 -6.94
C TYR A 400 28.38 -4.64 -7.21
N VAL A 401 28.15 -5.09 -8.43
CA VAL A 401 26.94 -5.81 -8.88
C VAL A 401 27.39 -6.97 -9.76
N VAL A 402 27.31 -8.20 -9.28
CA VAL A 402 27.80 -9.38 -9.99
C VAL A 402 26.78 -10.51 -9.91
N GLY A 403 26.78 -11.40 -10.89
CA GLY A 403 25.91 -12.57 -10.93
C GLY A 403 26.52 -13.65 -11.81
N THR A 404 26.67 -14.86 -11.28
CA THR A 404 27.32 -15.99 -11.98
C THR A 404 26.61 -16.36 -13.28
N PHE A 405 25.29 -16.30 -13.26
CA PHE A 405 24.43 -16.66 -14.39
C PHE A 405 23.95 -15.43 -15.19
N SER A 406 24.44 -14.22 -14.88
CA SER A 406 24.12 -13.02 -15.64
C SER A 406 24.47 -13.22 -17.11
N ALA A 407 23.53 -12.89 -18.00
CA ALA A 407 23.65 -13.09 -19.45
C ALA A 407 23.92 -14.55 -19.89
N HIS A 408 23.39 -15.54 -19.17
CA HIS A 408 23.46 -16.96 -19.55
C HIS A 408 23.02 -17.20 -21.02
N PRO A 409 23.79 -17.93 -21.85
CA PRO A 409 23.54 -18.07 -23.28
C PRO A 409 22.11 -18.49 -23.65
N VAL A 410 21.58 -19.54 -23.00
CA VAL A 410 20.20 -20.03 -23.24
C VAL A 410 19.14 -18.99 -22.92
N VAL A 411 19.33 -18.19 -21.86
CA VAL A 411 18.40 -17.11 -21.50
C VAL A 411 18.48 -15.99 -22.54
N MET A 412 19.68 -15.65 -22.99
CA MET A 412 19.91 -14.64 -24.01
C MET A 412 19.36 -15.05 -25.38
N GLY A 413 19.45 -16.33 -25.74
CA GLY A 413 18.84 -16.88 -26.95
C GLY A 413 17.30 -16.75 -26.94
N ALA A 414 16.65 -17.21 -25.87
CA ALA A 414 15.19 -17.10 -25.74
C ALA A 414 14.71 -15.63 -25.68
N MET A 415 15.45 -14.76 -24.97
CA MET A 415 15.22 -13.32 -24.96
C MET A 415 15.30 -12.69 -26.36
N ASN A 416 16.25 -13.13 -27.19
CA ASN A 416 16.44 -12.58 -28.53
C ASN A 416 15.19 -12.79 -29.40
N GLU A 417 14.66 -14.01 -29.38
CA GLU A 417 13.45 -14.38 -30.10
C GLU A 417 12.23 -13.56 -29.62
N PHE A 418 12.11 -13.34 -28.30
CA PHE A 418 11.09 -12.46 -27.73
C PHE A 418 11.24 -11.01 -28.19
N LEU A 419 12.45 -10.44 -28.07
CA LEU A 419 12.70 -9.03 -28.40
C LEU A 419 12.52 -8.74 -29.89
N ARG A 420 12.86 -9.70 -30.77
CA ARG A 420 12.58 -9.61 -32.21
C ARG A 420 11.08 -9.50 -32.46
N TRP A 421 10.28 -10.35 -31.82
CA TRP A 421 8.82 -10.26 -31.89
C TRP A 421 8.30 -8.91 -31.37
N VAL A 422 8.83 -8.39 -30.26
CA VAL A 422 8.40 -7.10 -29.69
C VAL A 422 8.53 -5.95 -30.69
N VAL A 423 9.61 -5.91 -31.48
CA VAL A 423 9.88 -4.82 -32.43
C VAL A 423 9.24 -5.03 -33.80
N GLU A 424 8.54 -6.14 -34.04
CA GLU A 424 7.79 -6.36 -35.28
C GLU A 424 6.66 -5.31 -35.40
N PRO A 425 6.47 -4.67 -36.57
CA PRO A 425 5.41 -3.68 -36.75
C PRO A 425 4.00 -4.18 -36.44
N SER A 426 3.74 -5.47 -36.69
CA SER A 426 2.46 -6.13 -36.41
C SER A 426 2.17 -6.28 -34.90
N THR A 427 3.20 -6.24 -34.06
CA THR A 427 3.05 -6.45 -32.62
C THR A 427 2.30 -5.31 -31.95
N ALA A 428 2.53 -4.05 -32.35
CA ALA A 428 1.78 -2.93 -31.79
C ALA A 428 0.27 -3.06 -32.03
N GLN A 429 -0.12 -3.46 -33.25
CA GLN A 429 -1.52 -3.71 -33.60
C GLN A 429 -2.13 -4.84 -32.74
N LEU A 430 -1.39 -5.93 -32.52
CA LEU A 430 -1.84 -7.03 -31.67
C LEU A 430 -2.14 -6.58 -30.23
N TYR A 431 -1.32 -5.71 -29.63
CA TYR A 431 -1.59 -5.18 -28.28
C TYR A 431 -2.88 -4.37 -28.25
N THR A 432 -3.11 -3.50 -29.24
CA THR A 432 -4.36 -2.72 -29.37
C THR A 432 -5.57 -3.64 -29.46
N GLU A 433 -5.55 -4.61 -30.39
CA GLU A 433 -6.64 -5.56 -30.60
C GLU A 433 -6.94 -6.37 -29.33
N MET A 434 -5.92 -6.83 -28.60
CA MET A 434 -6.12 -7.65 -27.40
C MET A 434 -6.61 -6.84 -26.20
N ASN A 435 -6.14 -5.59 -26.07
CA ASN A 435 -6.64 -4.67 -25.04
C ASN A 435 -8.12 -4.34 -25.28
N GLU A 436 -8.51 -4.08 -26.54
CA GLU A 436 -9.90 -3.84 -26.93
C GLU A 436 -10.78 -5.07 -26.72
N ARG A 437 -10.32 -6.25 -27.14
CA ARG A 437 -11.03 -7.52 -26.92
C ARG A 437 -11.26 -7.79 -25.43
N CYS A 438 -10.24 -7.59 -24.59
CA CYS A 438 -10.38 -7.72 -23.14
C CYS A 438 -11.41 -6.71 -22.59
N ALA A 439 -11.39 -5.46 -23.05
CA ALA A 439 -12.35 -4.45 -22.62
C ALA A 439 -13.80 -4.82 -22.98
N GLN A 440 -14.02 -5.28 -24.22
CA GLN A 440 -15.34 -5.74 -24.68
C GLN A 440 -15.83 -6.95 -23.88
N TRP A 441 -14.94 -7.93 -23.63
CA TRP A 441 -15.25 -9.08 -22.77
C TRP A 441 -15.64 -8.66 -21.35
N VAL A 442 -14.91 -7.73 -20.74
CA VAL A 442 -15.23 -7.20 -19.40
C VAL A 442 -16.62 -6.56 -19.38
N GLN A 443 -16.94 -5.73 -20.37
CA GLN A 443 -18.26 -5.08 -20.48
C GLN A 443 -19.39 -6.12 -20.61
N ALA A 444 -19.25 -7.06 -21.55
CA ALA A 444 -20.24 -8.11 -21.78
C ALA A 444 -20.40 -9.03 -20.56
N THR A 445 -19.30 -9.43 -19.91
CA THR A 445 -19.31 -10.27 -18.71
C THR A 445 -19.98 -9.56 -17.54
N ASN A 446 -19.66 -8.28 -17.31
CA ASN A 446 -20.31 -7.50 -16.28
C ASN A 446 -21.82 -7.37 -16.50
N ARG A 447 -22.28 -7.24 -17.76
CA ARG A 447 -23.71 -7.25 -18.07
C ARG A 447 -24.37 -8.57 -17.66
N ARG A 448 -23.76 -9.71 -18.01
CA ARG A 448 -24.24 -11.05 -17.61
C ARG A 448 -24.30 -11.24 -16.09
N LEU A 449 -23.30 -10.73 -15.37
CA LEU A 449 -23.25 -10.79 -13.91
C LEU A 449 -24.36 -9.95 -13.27
N LEU A 450 -24.60 -8.75 -13.79
CA LEU A 450 -25.68 -7.87 -13.36
C LEU A 450 -27.06 -8.47 -13.64
N ASP A 451 -27.30 -8.95 -14.86
CA ASP A 451 -28.58 -9.56 -15.25
C ASP A 451 -28.88 -10.85 -14.44
N ALA A 452 -27.84 -11.56 -13.98
CA ALA A 452 -27.96 -12.71 -13.08
C ALA A 452 -28.03 -12.34 -11.58
N ALA A 453 -28.06 -11.05 -11.24
CA ALA A 453 -28.05 -10.51 -9.88
C ALA A 453 -26.91 -11.10 -9.02
N LEU A 454 -25.70 -11.19 -9.59
CA LEU A 454 -24.50 -11.71 -8.91
C LEU A 454 -23.66 -10.55 -8.36
N PRO A 455 -23.15 -10.63 -7.11
CA PRO A 455 -22.43 -9.53 -6.50
C PRO A 455 -20.94 -9.47 -6.92
N VAL A 456 -20.69 -9.68 -8.21
CA VAL A 456 -19.35 -9.84 -8.80
C VAL A 456 -19.20 -8.83 -9.94
N ARG A 457 -18.04 -8.18 -10.02
CA ARG A 457 -17.68 -7.25 -11.09
C ARG A 457 -16.25 -7.51 -11.53
N VAL A 458 -16.00 -7.54 -12.83
CA VAL A 458 -14.66 -7.63 -13.41
C VAL A 458 -14.19 -6.24 -13.81
N VAL A 459 -12.91 -5.96 -13.59
CA VAL A 459 -12.23 -4.75 -14.06
C VAL A 459 -10.87 -5.13 -14.64
N HIS A 460 -10.31 -4.28 -15.50
CA HIS A 460 -9.06 -4.56 -16.20
C HIS A 460 -8.15 -3.33 -16.36
N LEU A 461 -6.89 -3.61 -16.65
CA LEU A 461 -5.83 -2.69 -17.10
C LEU A 461 -5.10 -3.41 -18.25
N GLY A 462 -5.38 -3.00 -19.48
CA GLY A 462 -5.02 -3.80 -20.66
C GLY A 462 -5.61 -5.22 -20.56
N THR A 463 -4.77 -6.24 -20.70
CA THR A 463 -5.11 -7.67 -20.55
C THR A 463 -4.99 -8.22 -19.11
N VAL A 464 -4.64 -7.38 -18.14
CA VAL A 464 -4.62 -7.74 -16.71
C VAL A 464 -5.99 -7.45 -16.12
N TRP A 465 -6.60 -8.39 -15.41
CA TRP A 465 -7.93 -8.20 -14.84
C TRP A 465 -8.05 -8.78 -13.42
N THR A 466 -9.02 -8.29 -12.67
CA THR A 466 -9.31 -8.76 -11.31
C THR A 466 -10.81 -8.83 -11.09
N VAL A 467 -11.21 -9.63 -10.09
CA VAL A 467 -12.57 -9.67 -9.59
C VAL A 467 -12.74 -8.72 -8.40
N LEU A 468 -13.75 -7.88 -8.48
CA LEU A 468 -14.31 -7.07 -7.43
C LEU A 468 -15.67 -7.62 -7.00
N PHE A 469 -16.09 -7.26 -5.79
CA PHE A 469 -17.37 -7.68 -5.23
C PHE A 469 -18.19 -6.44 -4.91
N SER A 470 -19.42 -6.38 -5.45
CA SER A 470 -20.33 -5.24 -5.20
C SER A 470 -20.94 -5.28 -3.81
N GLU A 471 -20.85 -6.42 -3.12
CA GLU A 471 -21.33 -6.58 -1.75
C GLU A 471 -20.21 -6.94 -0.76
N PRO A 472 -20.24 -6.38 0.47
CA PRO A 472 -19.42 -6.86 1.59
C PRO A 472 -19.69 -8.32 1.91
N GLY A 473 -18.63 -9.13 1.95
CA GLY A 473 -18.71 -10.55 2.32
C GLY A 473 -17.43 -11.03 3.01
N ARG A 474 -17.60 -11.87 4.04
CA ARG A 474 -16.49 -12.56 4.73
C ARG A 474 -15.93 -13.75 3.95
N TYR A 475 -16.64 -14.17 2.89
CA TYR A 475 -16.40 -15.39 2.13
C TYR A 475 -16.07 -15.17 0.66
N ASN A 476 -15.96 -13.92 0.21
CA ASN A 476 -15.73 -13.60 -1.21
C ASN A 476 -14.49 -14.30 -1.80
N TRP A 477 -13.48 -14.56 -0.95
CA TRP A 477 -12.28 -15.32 -1.30
C TRP A 477 -12.54 -16.78 -1.70
N LEU A 478 -13.72 -17.36 -1.39
CA LEU A 478 -14.11 -18.72 -1.80
C LEU A 478 -14.38 -18.83 -3.30
N LEU A 479 -14.65 -17.72 -4.01
CA LEU A 479 -14.96 -17.75 -5.44
C LEU A 479 -13.88 -18.47 -6.26
N GLN A 480 -12.60 -18.39 -5.84
CA GLN A 480 -11.51 -19.11 -6.50
C GLN A 480 -11.72 -20.64 -6.53
N TYR A 481 -12.38 -21.23 -5.53
CA TYR A 481 -12.63 -22.67 -5.47
C TYR A 481 -13.76 -23.10 -6.40
N TYR A 482 -14.80 -22.27 -6.51
CA TYR A 482 -15.86 -22.47 -7.49
C TYR A 482 -15.35 -22.31 -8.92
N LEU A 483 -14.49 -21.32 -9.19
CA LEU A 483 -13.83 -21.15 -10.49
C LEU A 483 -12.97 -22.37 -10.85
N ARG A 484 -12.24 -22.94 -9.88
CA ARG A 484 -11.48 -24.19 -10.08
C ARG A 484 -12.40 -25.36 -10.42
N ALA A 485 -13.56 -25.48 -9.77
CA ALA A 485 -14.53 -26.52 -10.09
C ALA A 485 -15.09 -26.40 -11.52
N GLU A 486 -15.25 -25.17 -12.02
CA GLU A 486 -15.62 -24.88 -13.41
C GLU A 486 -14.46 -25.05 -14.41
N GLY A 487 -13.27 -25.45 -13.95
CA GLY A 487 -12.10 -25.68 -14.79
C GLY A 487 -11.32 -24.42 -15.16
N VAL A 488 -11.27 -23.43 -14.26
CA VAL A 488 -10.40 -22.24 -14.38
C VAL A 488 -9.22 -22.35 -13.41
N THR A 489 -8.00 -22.31 -13.95
CA THR A 489 -6.77 -22.36 -13.17
C THR A 489 -6.26 -20.95 -12.88
N LEU A 490 -6.25 -20.63 -11.59
CA LEU A 490 -5.82 -19.35 -11.02
C LEU A 490 -4.45 -19.47 -10.36
N SER A 491 -3.76 -18.34 -10.21
CA SER A 491 -2.56 -18.25 -9.38
C SER A 491 -2.89 -18.43 -7.88
N TRP A 492 -1.87 -18.53 -7.03
CA TRP A 492 -2.07 -18.71 -5.59
C TRP A 492 -2.69 -17.49 -4.89
N VAL A 493 -2.69 -16.31 -5.52
CA VAL A 493 -3.37 -15.11 -4.99
C VAL A 493 -4.88 -15.10 -5.29
N GLY A 494 -5.38 -16.15 -5.95
CA GLY A 494 -6.80 -16.36 -6.24
C GLY A 494 -7.33 -15.39 -7.29
N THR A 495 -8.48 -14.78 -7.00
CA THR A 495 -9.22 -13.88 -7.92
C THR A 495 -8.71 -12.43 -7.94
N GLY A 496 -7.67 -12.12 -7.16
CA GLY A 496 -7.16 -10.75 -7.01
C GLY A 496 -6.25 -10.28 -8.15
N ARG A 497 -5.72 -11.20 -8.96
CA ARG A 497 -4.95 -10.85 -10.15
C ARG A 497 -4.93 -12.00 -11.14
N CYS A 498 -5.57 -11.77 -12.26
CA CYS A 498 -5.66 -12.65 -13.40
C CYS A 498 -5.17 -11.93 -14.66
N LEU A 499 -4.95 -12.68 -15.72
CA LEU A 499 -4.60 -12.13 -17.02
C LEU A 499 -5.06 -13.04 -18.16
N SER A 500 -5.20 -12.44 -19.33
CA SER A 500 -5.28 -13.13 -20.62
C SER A 500 -3.98 -12.89 -21.40
N SER A 501 -3.48 -13.93 -22.05
CA SER A 501 -2.38 -13.81 -23.01
C SER A 501 -2.91 -13.32 -24.36
N MET A 502 -2.01 -12.85 -25.22
CA MET A 502 -2.36 -12.28 -26.54
C MET A 502 -2.91 -13.31 -27.53
N ASP A 503 -2.85 -14.61 -27.20
CA ASP A 503 -3.47 -15.70 -27.96
C ASP A 503 -4.88 -16.07 -27.47
N PHE A 504 -5.44 -15.35 -26.48
CA PHE A 504 -6.84 -15.54 -26.08
C PHE A 504 -7.79 -15.18 -27.23
N THR A 505 -8.54 -16.17 -27.69
CA THR A 505 -9.56 -16.01 -28.71
C THR A 505 -10.89 -15.56 -28.11
N ASP A 506 -11.82 -15.10 -28.95
CA ASP A 506 -13.19 -14.79 -28.50
C ASP A 506 -13.88 -16.01 -27.88
N LYS A 507 -13.57 -17.22 -28.37
CA LYS A 507 -14.06 -18.48 -27.79
C LYS A 507 -13.53 -18.70 -26.36
N ASP A 508 -12.28 -18.35 -26.10
CA ASP A 508 -11.68 -18.50 -24.76
C ASP A 508 -12.27 -17.48 -23.78
N TYR A 509 -12.47 -16.24 -24.23
CA TYR A 509 -13.15 -15.21 -23.45
C TYR A 509 -14.62 -15.56 -23.16
N GLU A 510 -15.35 -16.08 -24.13
CA GLU A 510 -16.74 -16.52 -23.92
C GLU A 510 -16.81 -17.73 -22.97
N ALA A 511 -15.88 -18.70 -23.12
CA ALA A 511 -15.75 -19.81 -22.18
C ALA A 511 -15.45 -19.32 -20.76
N LEU A 512 -14.57 -18.33 -20.62
CA LEU A 512 -14.24 -17.72 -19.33
C LEU A 512 -15.45 -16.99 -18.72
N ALA A 513 -16.17 -16.20 -19.51
CA ALA A 513 -17.37 -15.50 -19.05
C ALA A 513 -18.43 -16.49 -18.55
N THR A 514 -18.66 -17.57 -19.31
CA THR A 514 -19.59 -18.63 -18.94
C THR A 514 -19.19 -19.33 -17.64
N LYS A 515 -17.91 -19.71 -17.50
CA LYS A 515 -17.38 -20.32 -16.27
C LYS A 515 -17.46 -19.40 -15.06
N LEU A 516 -17.18 -18.10 -15.24
CA LEU A 516 -17.24 -17.11 -14.18
C LEU A 516 -18.68 -16.94 -13.67
N VAL A 517 -19.65 -16.83 -14.58
CA VAL A 517 -21.08 -16.75 -14.22
C VAL A 517 -21.55 -18.04 -13.55
N ALA A 518 -21.15 -19.21 -14.05
CA ALA A 518 -21.51 -20.50 -13.46
C ALA A 518 -20.96 -20.66 -12.03
N ALA A 519 -19.66 -20.38 -11.83
CA ALA A 519 -19.02 -20.40 -10.52
C ALA A 519 -19.71 -19.46 -9.52
N ALA A 520 -20.02 -18.24 -9.95
CA ALA A 520 -20.73 -17.28 -9.13
C ALA A 520 -22.18 -17.72 -8.82
N ARG A 521 -22.91 -18.30 -9.78
CA ARG A 521 -24.25 -18.87 -9.53
C ARG A 521 -24.19 -20.01 -8.52
N ALA A 522 -23.24 -20.92 -8.66
CA ALA A 522 -23.05 -22.02 -7.70
C ALA A 522 -22.75 -21.49 -6.28
N MET A 523 -21.84 -20.51 -6.18
CA MET A 523 -21.52 -19.88 -4.90
C MET A 523 -22.73 -19.15 -4.28
N LYS A 524 -23.54 -18.46 -5.09
CA LYS A 524 -24.80 -17.86 -4.63
C LYS A 524 -25.80 -18.92 -4.16
N ALA A 525 -25.95 -20.00 -4.93
CA ALA A 525 -26.85 -21.11 -4.62
C ALA A 525 -26.46 -21.87 -3.35
N ASP A 526 -25.19 -21.79 -2.93
CA ASP A 526 -24.69 -22.32 -1.66
C ASP A 526 -24.79 -21.31 -0.50
N ALA A 527 -25.56 -20.22 -0.68
CA ALA A 527 -25.88 -19.23 0.35
C ALA A 527 -24.67 -18.42 0.89
N TRP A 528 -23.60 -18.27 0.10
CA TRP A 528 -22.46 -17.42 0.45
C TRP A 528 -22.72 -15.92 0.26
N TRP A 529 -23.70 -15.58 -0.58
CA TRP A 529 -24.15 -14.21 -0.84
C TRP A 529 -25.64 -14.06 -0.56
N LEU A 530 -25.97 -13.82 0.70
CA LEU A 530 -27.34 -13.59 1.17
C LEU A 530 -27.79 -12.15 0.89
N SER A 531 -28.92 -11.92 0.24
CA SER A 531 -29.42 -10.56 -0.01
C SER A 531 -29.70 -9.80 1.30
N ALA A 532 -29.87 -8.48 1.19
CA ALA A 532 -30.28 -7.66 2.34
C ALA A 532 -31.66 -8.07 2.90
N ASP A 533 -32.53 -8.62 2.05
CA ASP A 533 -33.84 -9.13 2.43
C ASP A 533 -33.72 -10.49 3.16
N GLU A 534 -32.80 -11.36 2.71
CA GLU A 534 -32.55 -12.67 3.31
C GLU A 534 -31.81 -12.59 4.66
N HIS A 535 -30.95 -11.57 4.84
CA HIS A 535 -30.22 -11.35 6.09
C HIS A 535 -30.13 -9.86 6.47
N PRO A 536 -31.23 -9.30 7.03
CA PRO A 536 -31.24 -7.94 7.51
C PRO A 536 -30.17 -7.74 8.59
N LYS A 537 -29.38 -6.65 8.50
CA LYS A 537 -28.24 -6.33 9.39
C LYS A 537 -26.96 -7.17 9.17
N ARG A 538 -26.85 -7.98 8.09
CA ARG A 538 -25.61 -8.70 7.70
C ARG A 538 -24.37 -7.85 7.86
N GLU A 539 -24.39 -6.66 7.26
CA GLU A 539 -23.22 -5.77 7.26
C GLU A 539 -22.84 -5.28 8.67
N LYS A 540 -23.84 -4.90 9.48
CA LYS A 540 -23.61 -4.50 10.87
C LYS A 540 -23.01 -5.66 11.68
N ASN A 541 -23.54 -6.87 11.52
CA ASN A 541 -23.07 -8.06 12.21
C ASN A 541 -21.64 -8.45 11.78
N MET A 542 -21.34 -8.42 10.48
CA MET A 542 -19.99 -8.64 9.96
C MET A 542 -18.98 -7.64 10.54
N ARG A 543 -19.32 -6.34 10.56
CA ARG A 543 -18.45 -5.30 11.11
C ARG A 543 -18.22 -5.52 12.61
N ASN A 544 -19.26 -5.80 13.37
CA ASN A 544 -19.16 -6.07 14.80
C ASN A 544 -18.28 -7.30 15.10
N ARG A 545 -18.47 -8.40 14.37
CA ARG A 545 -17.63 -9.60 14.50
C ARG A 545 -16.19 -9.33 14.11
N LEU A 546 -15.93 -8.60 13.03
CA LEU A 546 -14.56 -8.24 12.63
C LEU A 546 -13.85 -7.43 13.73
N VAL A 547 -14.55 -6.48 14.36
CA VAL A 547 -14.02 -5.71 15.49
C VAL A 547 -13.75 -6.61 16.69
N GLN A 548 -14.67 -7.53 17.01
CA GLN A 548 -14.47 -8.52 18.07
C GLN A 548 -13.28 -9.43 17.79
N ASP A 549 -13.15 -9.97 16.57
CA ASP A 549 -12.04 -10.83 16.18
C ASP A 549 -10.70 -10.10 16.24
N ALA A 550 -10.67 -8.84 15.76
CA ALA A 550 -9.49 -8.00 15.87
C ALA A 550 -9.09 -7.79 17.34
N PHE A 551 -10.07 -7.51 18.22
CA PHE A 551 -9.84 -7.36 19.65
C PHE A 551 -9.35 -8.65 20.31
N LEU A 552 -9.99 -9.79 20.00
CA LEU A 552 -9.63 -11.11 20.54
C LEU A 552 -8.29 -11.62 20.04
N SER A 553 -7.84 -11.16 18.86
CA SER A 553 -6.54 -11.52 18.30
C SER A 553 -5.37 -10.72 18.91
N LEU A 554 -5.64 -9.63 19.64
CA LEU A 554 -4.62 -8.84 20.33
C LEU A 554 -4.19 -9.52 21.64
N VAL A 555 -2.89 -9.54 21.93
CA VAL A 555 -2.34 -10.01 23.23
C VAL A 555 -2.90 -9.19 24.40
N ARG A 556 -2.98 -9.78 25.61
CA ARG A 556 -3.17 -9.03 26.87
C ARG A 556 -2.15 -7.89 26.93
N VAL A 557 -2.65 -6.65 26.96
CA VAL A 557 -1.84 -5.42 27.05
C VAL A 557 -0.71 -5.61 28.08
N PRO A 558 0.57 -5.38 27.73
CA PRO A 558 1.68 -5.52 28.68
C PRO A 558 1.43 -4.73 29.98
N ARG A 559 1.77 -5.30 31.14
CA ARG A 559 1.57 -4.66 32.46
C ARG A 559 2.05 -3.19 32.52
N PRO A 560 3.19 -2.79 31.92
CA PRO A 560 3.60 -1.39 31.88
C PRO A 560 2.59 -0.47 31.16
N LEU A 561 2.04 -0.91 30.03
CA LEU A 561 1.00 -0.19 29.27
C LEU A 561 -0.31 -0.12 30.05
N GLN A 562 -0.69 -1.19 30.77
CA GLN A 562 -1.85 -1.17 31.66
C GLN A 562 -1.66 -0.13 32.77
N SER A 563 -0.52 -0.16 33.47
CA SER A 563 -0.23 0.81 34.54
C SER A 563 -0.18 2.25 34.03
N PHE A 564 0.33 2.45 32.80
CA PHE A 564 0.35 3.75 32.13
C PHE A 564 -1.06 4.23 31.80
N TYR A 565 -1.90 3.36 31.22
CA TYR A 565 -3.30 3.67 30.93
C TYR A 565 -4.09 3.97 32.20
N THR A 566 -3.94 3.17 33.25
CA THR A 566 -4.58 3.41 34.55
C THR A 566 -4.21 4.78 35.11
N GLU A 567 -2.94 5.18 35.02
CA GLU A 567 -2.50 6.51 35.47
C GLU A 567 -3.07 7.64 34.59
N VAL A 568 -3.14 7.47 33.27
CA VAL A 568 -3.81 8.43 32.36
C VAL A 568 -5.28 8.60 32.77
N MET A 569 -6.01 7.50 32.97
CA MET A 569 -7.42 7.53 33.35
C MET A 569 -7.64 8.12 34.74
N ARG A 570 -6.76 7.83 35.70
CA ARG A 570 -6.77 8.44 37.04
C ARG A 570 -6.63 9.96 36.95
N ARG A 571 -5.64 10.46 36.20
CA ARG A 571 -5.39 11.90 35.99
C ARG A 571 -6.51 12.61 35.23
N LYS A 572 -7.24 11.92 34.36
CA LYS A 572 -8.45 12.46 33.72
C LYS A 572 -9.59 12.62 34.70
N LYS A 573 -9.78 11.61 35.57
CA LYS A 573 -10.79 11.66 36.64
C LYS A 573 -10.50 12.77 37.64
N ASP A 574 -9.23 12.96 38.01
CA ASP A 574 -8.79 14.05 38.88
C ASP A 574 -9.16 15.43 38.30
N ASP A 575 -8.90 15.67 37.00
CA ASP A 575 -9.30 16.90 36.31
C ASP A 575 -10.81 17.10 36.23
N HIS A 576 -11.56 16.03 35.92
CA HIS A 576 -13.03 16.10 35.88
C HIS A 576 -13.61 16.56 37.22
N HIS A 577 -13.12 15.98 38.33
CA HIS A 577 -13.57 16.36 39.66
C HIS A 577 -13.07 17.73 40.13
N ALA A 578 -11.94 18.20 39.62
CA ALA A 578 -11.35 19.46 40.05
C ALA A 578 -11.83 20.69 39.25
N SER A 579 -12.20 20.54 37.97
CA SER A 579 -12.38 21.69 37.08
C SER A 579 -13.57 21.64 36.11
N HIS A 580 -14.51 20.70 36.26
CA HIS A 580 -15.63 20.52 35.31
C HIS A 580 -16.98 20.26 36.01
N SER A 581 -17.32 21.12 36.98
CA SER A 581 -18.52 20.96 37.81
C SER A 581 -19.79 21.58 37.20
N ASN A 582 -19.64 22.53 36.26
CA ASN A 582 -20.76 23.30 35.71
C ASN A 582 -21.37 22.60 34.46
N PRO A 583 -22.68 22.29 34.42
CA PRO A 583 -23.33 21.64 33.29
C PRO A 583 -23.19 22.38 31.94
N THR A 584 -23.17 23.71 31.96
CA THR A 584 -22.98 24.54 30.75
C THR A 584 -21.55 24.43 30.23
N ASN A 585 -20.56 24.41 31.13
CA ASN A 585 -19.17 24.16 30.74
C ASN A 585 -18.98 22.74 30.20
N GLN A 586 -19.64 21.74 30.79
CA GLN A 586 -19.64 20.37 30.27
C GLN A 586 -20.20 20.30 28.84
N LEU A 587 -21.25 21.06 28.52
CA LEU A 587 -21.78 21.18 27.16
C LEU A 587 -20.74 21.80 26.20
N PHE A 588 -20.04 22.85 26.61
CA PHE A 588 -18.94 23.42 25.81
C PHE A 588 -17.80 22.44 25.59
N HIS A 589 -17.49 21.59 26.57
CA HIS A 589 -16.55 20.48 26.41
C HIS A 589 -17.01 19.46 25.38
N ILE A 590 -18.29 19.07 25.36
CA ILE A 590 -18.84 18.14 24.34
C ILE A 590 -18.71 18.75 22.95
N ILE A 591 -19.15 20.00 22.77
CA ILE A 591 -19.15 20.68 21.47
C ILE A 591 -17.71 20.85 20.97
N SER A 592 -16.84 21.44 21.79
CA SER A 592 -15.44 21.65 21.42
C SER A 592 -14.70 20.33 21.16
N SER A 593 -14.97 19.29 21.96
CA SER A 593 -14.34 17.97 21.76
C SER A 593 -14.78 17.30 20.48
N SER A 594 -16.07 17.39 20.15
CA SER A 594 -16.60 16.83 18.90
C SER A 594 -15.95 17.52 17.69
N VAL A 595 -15.77 18.84 17.77
CA VAL A 595 -15.04 19.61 16.75
C VAL A 595 -13.57 19.20 16.70
N PHE A 596 -12.86 19.07 17.83
CA PHE A 596 -11.46 18.62 17.85
C PHE A 596 -11.28 17.22 17.23
N LEU A 597 -12.19 16.29 17.48
CA LEU A 597 -12.17 14.96 16.85
C LEU A 597 -12.36 15.06 15.33
N GLY A 598 -13.26 15.94 14.88
CA GLY A 598 -13.41 16.29 13.46
C GLY A 598 -12.12 16.89 12.89
N CYS A 599 -11.48 17.81 13.61
CA CYS A 599 -10.21 18.43 13.22
C CYS A 599 -9.06 17.42 13.13
N TYR A 600 -9.00 16.41 14.00
CA TYR A 600 -7.97 15.36 13.93
C TYR A 600 -8.03 14.59 12.61
N ALA A 601 -9.24 14.31 12.14
CA ALA A 601 -9.44 13.71 10.82
C ALA A 601 -9.13 14.73 9.72
N LEU A 602 -9.77 15.91 9.79
CA LEU A 602 -9.71 16.93 8.76
C LEU A 602 -8.31 17.47 8.50
N ALA A 603 -7.45 17.56 9.52
CA ALA A 603 -6.08 18.07 9.39
C ALA A 603 -5.22 17.31 8.35
N PHE A 604 -5.56 16.05 8.06
CA PHE A 604 -4.87 15.27 7.03
C PHE A 604 -5.33 15.61 5.60
N TRP A 605 -6.54 16.12 5.45
CA TRP A 605 -7.15 16.49 4.16
C TRP A 605 -7.11 18.00 3.90
N ASP A 606 -7.57 18.81 4.85
CA ASP A 606 -7.67 20.26 4.79
C ASP A 606 -7.24 20.86 6.14
N LEU A 607 -5.96 21.20 6.23
CA LEU A 607 -5.37 21.80 7.43
C LEU A 607 -6.01 23.15 7.76
N THR A 608 -6.28 23.98 6.77
CA THR A 608 -6.80 25.33 6.97
C THR A 608 -8.15 25.28 7.69
N THR A 609 -9.07 24.48 7.16
CA THR A 609 -10.40 24.31 7.78
C THR A 609 -10.29 23.68 9.16
N ALA A 610 -9.41 22.68 9.33
CA ALA A 610 -9.18 22.04 10.63
C ALA A 610 -8.66 23.03 11.69
N MET A 611 -7.80 23.96 11.31
CA MET A 611 -7.22 24.95 12.23
C MET A 611 -8.23 26.01 12.65
N TRP A 612 -9.03 26.55 11.72
CA TRP A 612 -10.10 27.50 12.06
C TRP A 612 -11.19 26.89 12.94
N ALA A 613 -11.64 25.68 12.61
CA ALA A 613 -12.59 24.95 13.44
C ALA A 613 -12.01 24.62 14.83
N GLY A 614 -10.72 24.25 14.88
CA GLY A 614 -10.00 24.00 16.12
C GLY A 614 -9.87 25.26 16.99
N LEU A 615 -9.60 26.42 16.39
CA LEU A 615 -9.50 27.69 17.10
C LEU A 615 -10.85 28.10 17.70
N ALA A 616 -11.93 27.98 16.93
CA ALA A 616 -13.29 28.25 17.43
C ALA A 616 -13.67 27.32 18.60
N ALA A 617 -13.34 26.03 18.48
CA ALA A 617 -13.55 25.05 19.54
C ALA A 617 -12.71 25.35 20.80
N LEU A 618 -11.45 25.76 20.62
CA LEU A 618 -10.57 26.16 21.72
C LEU A 618 -11.12 27.39 22.42
N PHE A 619 -11.56 28.40 21.68
CA PHE A 619 -12.14 29.62 22.23
C PHE A 619 -13.38 29.32 23.08
N LEU A 620 -14.32 28.51 22.55
CA LEU A 620 -15.51 28.08 23.27
C LEU A 620 -15.17 27.34 24.57
N ARG A 621 -14.20 26.42 24.52
CA ARG A 621 -13.74 25.67 25.71
C ARG A 621 -13.14 26.58 26.77
N GLN A 622 -12.37 27.58 26.36
CA GLN A 622 -11.64 28.44 27.29
C GLN A 622 -12.56 29.50 27.92
N ILE A 623 -13.58 29.98 27.19
CA ILE A 623 -14.68 30.76 27.78
C ILE A 623 -15.36 29.98 28.89
N GLY A 624 -15.67 28.69 28.65
CA GLY A 624 -16.26 27.83 29.67
C GLY A 624 -15.42 27.75 30.94
N HIS A 625 -14.11 27.53 30.79
CA HIS A 625 -13.18 27.51 31.93
C HIS A 625 -13.04 28.87 32.64
N ALA A 626 -13.01 29.98 31.91
CA ALA A 626 -12.71 31.29 32.47
C ALA A 626 -13.92 31.95 33.14
N ILE A 627 -15.14 31.67 32.66
CA ILE A 627 -16.37 32.36 33.08
C ILE A 627 -17.25 31.46 33.97
N LEU A 628 -17.34 30.16 33.67
CA LEU A 628 -18.37 29.29 34.24
C LEU A 628 -17.87 28.37 35.37
N GLU A 629 -16.56 28.18 35.50
CA GLU A 629 -15.96 27.36 36.57
C GLU A 629 -15.31 28.26 37.63
N PRO A 630 -15.43 27.92 38.92
CA PRO A 630 -14.74 28.64 39.98
C PRO A 630 -13.22 28.49 39.81
N PRO A 631 -12.42 29.52 40.13
CA PRO A 631 -10.96 29.44 40.04
C PRO A 631 -10.43 28.33 40.96
N CYS A 632 -9.94 27.25 40.36
CA CYS A 632 -9.50 26.04 41.06
C CYS A 632 -8.06 26.13 41.62
N HIS A 633 -7.66 27.32 42.09
CA HIS A 633 -6.31 27.67 42.53
C HIS A 633 -5.77 26.71 43.62
N ASP A 634 -6.63 26.25 44.51
CA ASP A 634 -6.27 25.42 45.68
C ASP A 634 -5.97 23.95 45.30
N LYS A 635 -6.35 23.52 44.09
CA LYS A 635 -6.15 22.16 43.56
C LYS A 635 -5.12 22.12 42.42
N GLU A 636 -4.52 23.25 42.06
CA GLU A 636 -3.58 23.38 40.92
C GLU A 636 -2.36 22.48 41.05
N ALA A 637 -1.90 22.19 42.27
CA ALA A 637 -0.77 21.27 42.51
C ALA A 637 -1.06 19.81 42.11
N LEU A 638 -2.34 19.40 42.09
CA LEU A 638 -2.78 18.06 41.66
C LEU A 638 -2.91 17.95 40.13
N LEU A 639 -3.15 19.09 39.48
CA LEU A 639 -3.41 19.23 38.04
C LEU A 639 -2.09 19.56 37.33
N LEU A 640 -1.40 18.55 36.83
CA LEU A 640 -0.14 18.69 36.08
C LEU A 640 -0.24 19.72 34.94
N GLY A 641 0.02 21.00 35.24
CA GLY A 641 0.08 22.10 34.29
C GLY A 641 -1.17 22.94 34.07
N PHE A 642 -2.16 22.92 34.97
CA PHE A 642 -3.33 23.80 34.83
C PHE A 642 -3.16 25.07 35.67
N ASN A 643 -2.51 26.10 35.12
CA ASN A 643 -2.60 27.45 35.67
C ASN A 643 -3.44 28.30 34.70
N THR A 644 -4.57 28.82 35.18
CA THR A 644 -5.50 29.66 34.41
C THR A 644 -4.81 30.88 33.79
N ARG A 645 -3.84 31.48 34.50
CA ARG A 645 -3.03 32.61 34.00
C ARG A 645 -2.24 32.25 32.74
N ASN A 646 -1.62 31.08 32.72
CA ASN A 646 -0.81 30.64 31.57
C ASN A 646 -1.68 30.30 30.36
N LYS A 647 -2.88 29.77 30.56
CA LYS A 647 -3.85 29.53 29.48
C LYS A 647 -4.28 30.83 28.82
N THR A 648 -4.60 31.85 29.61
CA THR A 648 -4.99 33.18 29.11
C THR A 648 -3.86 33.83 28.32
N LEU A 649 -2.60 33.71 28.76
CA LEU A 649 -1.44 34.21 28.03
C LEU A 649 -1.21 33.50 26.69
N ILE A 650 -1.34 32.17 26.65
CA ILE A 650 -1.22 31.37 25.41
C ILE A 650 -2.33 31.75 24.42
N LEU A 651 -3.56 31.90 24.91
CA LEU A 651 -4.70 32.32 24.08
C LEU A 651 -4.54 33.73 23.53
N GLY A 652 -4.08 34.67 24.36
CA GLY A 652 -3.76 36.02 23.93
C GLY A 652 -2.71 36.04 22.82
N ALA A 653 -1.65 35.23 22.96
CA ALA A 653 -0.63 35.08 21.91
C ALA A 653 -1.18 34.44 20.62
N TYR A 654 -2.09 33.47 20.74
CA TYR A 654 -2.70 32.80 19.59
C TYR A 654 -3.66 33.71 18.82
N LEU A 655 -4.32 34.65 19.51
CA LEU A 655 -5.19 35.65 18.89
C LEU A 655 -4.41 36.74 18.12
N LEU A 656 -3.12 36.96 18.44
CA LEU A 656 -2.29 37.92 17.70
C LEU A 656 -1.97 37.47 16.27
N ILE A 657 -1.88 36.15 16.03
CA ILE A 657 -1.57 35.60 14.70
C ILE A 657 -2.61 36.06 13.65
N PRO A 658 -3.92 35.77 13.79
CA PRO A 658 -4.91 36.24 12.82
C PRO A 658 -5.01 37.78 12.78
N VAL A 659 -4.83 38.47 13.91
CA VAL A 659 -4.91 39.94 13.97
C VAL A 659 -3.79 40.60 13.15
N VAL A 660 -2.55 40.14 13.25
CA VAL A 660 -1.43 40.69 12.46
C VAL A 660 -1.68 40.52 10.96
N HIS A 661 -2.13 39.33 10.56
CA HIS A 661 -2.44 39.05 9.15
C HIS A 661 -3.64 39.88 8.65
N LEU A 662 -4.68 40.07 9.46
CA LEU A 662 -5.84 40.91 9.15
C LEU A 662 -5.47 42.40 8.99
N LEU A 663 -4.56 42.91 9.82
CA LEU A 663 -4.05 44.28 9.74
C LEU A 663 -3.15 44.52 8.52
N SER A 664 -2.54 43.46 7.99
CA SER A 664 -1.69 43.53 6.79
C SER A 664 -2.44 43.35 5.46
N ALA A 665 -3.73 43.05 5.52
CA ALA A 665 -4.53 42.79 4.33
C ALA A 665 -4.88 44.07 3.57
N SER A 666 -4.79 44.02 2.24
CA SER A 666 -5.10 45.15 1.36
C SER A 666 -6.60 45.51 1.30
N ALA A 667 -7.48 44.57 1.66
CA ALA A 667 -8.93 44.79 1.75
C ALA A 667 -9.59 43.76 2.67
N TRP A 668 -10.71 44.13 3.31
CA TRP A 668 -11.48 43.23 4.19
C TRP A 668 -12.66 42.59 3.46
N THR A 669 -12.36 41.89 2.36
CA THR A 669 -13.33 41.10 1.58
C THR A 669 -13.05 39.60 1.71
N VAL A 670 -14.08 38.76 1.51
CA VAL A 670 -13.95 37.29 1.59
C VAL A 670 -12.87 36.76 0.62
N GLU A 671 -12.75 37.39 -0.55
CA GLU A 671 -11.81 37.01 -1.60
C GLU A 671 -10.36 37.36 -1.24
N ALA A 672 -10.12 38.53 -0.64
CA ALA A 672 -8.80 38.94 -0.14
C ALA A 672 -8.37 38.13 1.10
N MET A 673 -9.31 37.65 1.90
CA MET A 673 -9.05 36.91 3.15
C MET A 673 -8.76 35.42 2.95
N ARG A 674 -9.21 34.84 1.83
CA ARG A 674 -9.03 33.41 1.53
C ARG A 674 -7.55 32.95 1.53
N PRO A 675 -6.60 33.62 0.87
CA PRO A 675 -5.19 33.21 0.91
C PRO A 675 -4.55 33.41 2.30
N ILE A 676 -4.97 34.44 3.04
CA ILE A 676 -4.50 34.74 4.40
C ILE A 676 -4.89 33.64 5.37
N ALA A 677 -6.11 33.11 5.25
CA ALA A 677 -6.62 32.06 6.11
C ALA A 677 -5.75 30.79 6.11
N ALA A 678 -5.15 30.44 4.98
CA ALA A 678 -4.25 29.29 4.86
C ALA A 678 -2.90 29.53 5.57
N ALA A 679 -2.33 30.73 5.43
CA ALA A 679 -1.09 31.10 6.11
C ALA A 679 -1.27 31.11 7.64
N VAL A 680 -2.36 31.72 8.13
CA VAL A 680 -2.74 31.71 9.56
C VAL A 680 -2.89 30.28 10.08
N GLY A 681 -3.54 29.40 9.31
CA GLY A 681 -3.70 27.99 9.69
C GLY A 681 -2.36 27.27 9.87
N VAL A 682 -1.42 27.45 8.94
CA VAL A 682 -0.09 26.82 9.02
C VAL A 682 0.71 27.36 10.21
N GLU A 683 0.75 28.69 10.41
CA GLU A 683 1.48 29.30 11.52
C GLU A 683 0.91 28.88 12.87
N TRP A 684 -0.41 28.84 13.00
CA TRP A 684 -1.08 28.41 14.22
C TRP A 684 -0.77 26.94 14.56
N PHE A 685 -0.75 26.08 13.54
CA PHE A 685 -0.35 24.68 13.71
C PHE A 685 1.11 24.56 14.19
N LEU A 686 2.04 25.30 13.58
CA LEU A 686 3.45 25.31 13.97
C LEU A 686 3.65 25.82 15.41
N TRP A 687 2.99 26.91 15.79
CA TRP A 687 3.03 27.43 17.16
C TRP A 687 2.42 26.47 18.18
N THR A 688 1.36 25.76 17.80
CA THR A 688 0.78 24.69 18.63
C THR A 688 1.80 23.58 18.88
N LEU A 689 2.53 23.15 17.85
CA LEU A 689 3.62 22.16 18.02
C LEU A 689 4.74 22.68 18.94
N VAL A 690 5.12 23.96 18.82
CA VAL A 690 6.14 24.57 19.69
C VAL A 690 5.68 24.61 21.14
N VAL A 691 4.44 25.06 21.42
CA VAL A 691 3.91 25.15 22.79
C VAL A 691 3.75 23.77 23.41
N VAL A 692 3.13 22.83 22.69
CA VAL A 692 2.93 21.46 23.19
C VAL A 692 4.26 20.73 23.35
N GLY A 693 5.14 20.80 22.33
CA GLY A 693 6.46 20.17 22.36
C GLY A 693 7.38 20.76 23.43
N GLY A 694 7.40 22.09 23.57
CA GLY A 694 8.12 22.79 24.63
C GLY A 694 7.61 22.41 26.02
N ARG A 695 6.28 22.23 26.17
CA ARG A 695 5.69 21.77 27.43
C ARG A 695 6.07 20.31 27.75
N VAL A 696 6.04 19.43 26.75
CA VAL A 696 6.50 18.04 26.93
C VAL A 696 7.97 18.04 27.36
N ALA A 697 8.83 18.80 26.69
CA ALA A 697 10.25 18.91 27.06
C ALA A 697 10.44 19.44 28.50
N TYR A 698 9.72 20.50 28.88
CA TYR A 698 9.73 21.02 30.25
C TYR A 698 9.32 19.95 31.27
N LEU A 699 8.23 19.20 31.01
CA LEU A 699 7.76 18.13 31.89
C LEU A 699 8.73 16.95 31.96
N VAL A 700 9.40 16.60 30.86
CA VAL A 700 10.46 15.58 30.85
C VAL A 700 11.59 16.00 31.78
N LEU A 701 12.03 17.26 31.70
CA LEU A 701 13.15 17.79 32.50
C LEU A 701 12.80 17.93 33.99
N THR A 702 11.55 18.29 34.31
CA THR A 702 11.14 18.61 35.69
C THR A 702 10.48 17.46 36.43
N HIS A 703 9.81 16.54 35.71
CA HIS A 703 8.98 15.48 36.31
C HIS A 703 9.23 14.09 35.68
N GLY A 704 10.16 13.98 34.73
CA GLY A 704 10.52 12.74 34.05
C GLY A 704 9.64 12.37 32.85
N ALA A 705 10.19 11.54 31.97
CA ALA A 705 9.58 11.21 30.68
C ALA A 705 8.22 10.51 30.78
N ARG A 706 8.02 9.68 31.81
CA ARG A 706 6.76 8.97 32.02
C ARG A 706 5.59 9.92 32.26
N LEU A 707 5.77 10.92 33.13
CA LEU A 707 4.69 11.85 33.47
C LEU A 707 4.40 12.84 32.33
N ALA A 708 5.44 13.26 31.62
CA ALA A 708 5.28 14.05 30.39
C ALA A 708 4.46 13.30 29.34
N MET A 709 4.68 12.00 29.17
CA MET A 709 3.91 11.16 28.26
C MET A 709 2.47 10.95 28.73
N VAL A 710 2.23 10.78 30.04
CA VAL A 710 0.86 10.74 30.60
C VAL A 710 0.12 12.03 30.28
N TRP A 711 0.75 13.19 30.46
CA TRP A 711 0.16 14.50 30.13
C TRP A 711 -0.14 14.64 28.63
N PHE A 712 0.81 14.27 27.77
CA PHE A 712 0.65 14.36 26.32
C PHE A 712 -0.46 13.44 25.79
N VAL A 713 -0.49 12.18 26.24
CA VAL A 713 -1.53 11.22 25.86
C VAL A 713 -2.90 11.68 26.37
N LYS A 714 -2.95 12.23 27.60
CA LYS A 714 -4.17 12.84 28.13
C LYS A 714 -4.66 13.98 27.24
N LEU A 715 -3.81 14.97 26.94
CA LEU A 715 -4.14 16.11 26.07
C LEU A 715 -4.77 15.69 24.73
N ILE A 716 -4.21 14.67 24.06
CA ILE A 716 -4.68 14.19 22.76
C ILE A 716 -5.97 13.38 22.87
N THR A 717 -6.18 12.67 23.98
CA THR A 717 -7.32 11.75 24.15
C THR A 717 -8.46 12.37 24.95
N ASP A 718 -8.27 13.54 25.54
CA ASP A 718 -9.29 14.27 26.32
C ASP A 718 -10.56 14.53 25.51
N PRO A 719 -10.51 14.93 24.22
CA PRO A 719 -11.73 15.08 23.43
C PRO A 719 -12.60 13.81 23.35
N ILE A 720 -11.97 12.63 23.24
CA ILE A 720 -12.71 11.36 23.22
C ILE A 720 -13.42 11.13 24.56
N THR A 721 -12.68 11.34 25.65
CA THR A 721 -13.21 11.10 27.00
C THR A 721 -14.26 12.12 27.39
N ASP A 722 -14.14 13.38 26.99
CA ASP A 722 -15.12 14.44 27.26
C ASP A 722 -16.46 14.13 26.61
N VAL A 723 -16.45 13.73 25.32
CA VAL A 723 -17.68 13.33 24.62
C VAL A 723 -18.37 12.20 25.37
N VAL A 724 -17.64 11.16 25.78
CA VAL A 724 -18.22 10.02 26.52
C VAL A 724 -18.66 10.41 27.94
N ALA A 725 -17.85 11.19 28.65
CA ALA A 725 -18.04 11.52 30.07
C ALA A 725 -19.16 12.53 30.31
N TYR A 726 -19.46 13.39 29.33
CA TYR A 726 -20.48 14.44 29.45
C TYR A 726 -21.73 14.18 28.60
N SER A 727 -21.73 13.21 27.67
CA SER A 727 -22.94 12.85 26.91
C SER A 727 -24.11 12.45 27.82
N PRO A 728 -25.37 12.81 27.51
CA PRO A 728 -26.53 12.38 28.27
C PRO A 728 -26.55 10.86 28.52
N ARG A 729 -26.98 10.43 29.73
CA ARG A 729 -26.93 9.01 30.15
C ARG A 729 -27.66 8.05 29.20
N TYR A 730 -28.70 8.51 28.48
CA TYR A 730 -29.44 7.69 27.52
C TYR A 730 -28.64 7.39 26.23
N LEU A 731 -27.60 8.16 25.91
CA LEU A 731 -26.71 7.91 24.77
C LEU A 731 -25.53 6.98 25.10
N ARG A 732 -25.28 6.67 26.38
CA ARG A 732 -24.13 5.84 26.81
C ARG A 732 -24.42 4.33 26.87
N ARG A 733 -25.67 3.90 26.61
CA ARG A 733 -26.12 2.49 26.73
C ARG A 733 -26.34 1.78 25.38
N ALA A 734 -26.04 2.43 24.25
CA ALA A 734 -26.02 1.82 22.92
C ALA A 734 -24.57 1.56 22.49
#